data_AF-A0A1J5EIR6-F1
#
_entry.id   AF-A0A1J5EIR6-F1
#
_cell.length_a   1.000
_cell.length_b   1.000
_cell.length_c   1.000
_cell.angle_alpha   90.00
_cell.angle_beta   90.00
_cell.angle_gamma   90.00
#
_symmetry.space_group_name_H-M   'P 1'
#
loop_
_entity.id
_entity.type
_entity.pdbx_description
1 polymer ?
#
loop_
_entity_poly.entity_id
_entity_poly.type
_entity_poly.pdbx_seq_one_letter_code
_entity_poly.pdbx_strand_id
1 'polypeptide(L)'
;MALDTKRIKAFLDQFGAGDKVVLRKELAETGQVVYSLAAVPDLEGAILAMQKGMIKAMVGGFQNRHFNRAVQARRQVGSIFKPILYVAALQLKWNILDELPNTSQAYRFQSTTYVPKPDHDVQSSPVSMAWAGVKSENLATVWLLYHLTDHLSPSEFYKVARIVGLTRREDETAEQYRVRMRDRYGIVINAVKAKESSFERIKQELMSDLMFSGDSKAVARLRELTPEELKPPDDSAGVSARPGFSALRFLNRAMKEKFARANALKDLSEPEELAQSLKFFLRELEQPFALCYSEGEYLNKDSMRALVPVSPDWWKENAEKIVMKDIIIEGALPSWLIDSLDEALTRDSDDASEPHDFRFFSRLRDFRTLVNLSYVTYLARAMGISTPLDPVLSFPLGPNAITLLETCLSYSTIMTGKKSVIRNGDETISLPIITKIEDRNGDIIWEYNSEKVRVISQMNSCLTSEVLRNVMTQGTGRKAGTEVAARIDGASDAPVILPTYGKTGTANRFTNSSFVGFIPGPSNEKRDLSLDDGYVIAAYVGYDDNRPMHSRHTSIYGSTGALPLWAETANGIANASWYRKSLQPADLAFGTPELLGECANQLKEVFVKRVSGLPLKLEESDAPKPDTVKIYWNTERLFEPLEELAQ
;
A
#
# COMPACT_ATOMS: atom_id res chain seq x y z
N MET A 1 1.40 0.76 -39.34
CA MET A 1 0.28 1.36 -40.10
C MET A 1 0.87 1.97 -41.35
N ALA A 2 0.59 1.43 -42.53
CA ALA A 2 0.95 2.12 -43.76
C ALA A 2 0.07 3.38 -43.86
N LEU A 3 0.69 4.56 -43.84
CA LEU A 3 -0.02 5.83 -43.98
C LEU A 3 -0.59 5.91 -45.39
N ASP A 4 -1.92 6.07 -45.50
CA ASP A 4 -2.63 6.32 -46.76
C ASP A 4 -2.04 7.55 -47.47
N THR A 5 -1.66 7.40 -48.74
CA THR A 5 -1.08 8.43 -49.60
C THR A 5 -1.91 9.72 -49.61
N LYS A 6 -3.24 9.60 -49.48
CA LYS A 6 -4.15 10.76 -49.43
C LYS A 6 -3.98 11.57 -48.15
N ARG A 7 -3.74 10.91 -47.02
CA ARG A 7 -3.47 11.55 -45.72
C ARG A 7 -2.09 12.19 -45.70
N ILE A 8 -1.09 11.57 -46.32
CA ILE A 8 0.25 12.14 -46.46
C ILE A 8 0.18 13.44 -47.26
N LYS A 9 -0.51 13.44 -48.40
CA LYS A 9 -0.68 14.65 -49.22
C LYS A 9 -1.38 15.76 -48.44
N ALA A 10 -2.51 15.46 -47.81
CA ALA A 10 -3.24 16.44 -47.00
C ALA A 10 -2.45 16.98 -45.79
N PHE A 11 -1.51 16.19 -45.25
CA PHE A 11 -0.59 16.63 -44.20
C PHE A 11 0.52 17.52 -44.76
N LEU A 12 1.13 17.14 -45.89
CA LEU A 12 2.17 17.94 -46.55
C LEU A 12 1.64 19.28 -47.08
N ASP A 13 0.38 19.33 -47.51
CA ASP A 13 -0.30 20.55 -47.94
C ASP A 13 -0.50 21.57 -46.79
N GLN A 14 -0.25 21.19 -45.53
CA GLN A 14 -0.25 22.11 -44.38
C GLN A 14 1.03 22.95 -44.27
N PHE A 15 2.07 22.64 -45.04
CA PHE A 15 3.36 23.33 -44.99
C PHE A 15 3.56 24.23 -46.21
N GLY A 16 4.06 25.44 -45.98
CA GLY A 16 4.49 26.40 -46.99
C GLY A 16 6.01 26.62 -46.99
N ALA A 17 6.53 27.09 -48.12
CA ALA A 17 7.92 27.53 -48.20
C ALA A 17 8.16 28.71 -47.25
N GLY A 18 9.10 28.57 -46.31
CA GLY A 18 9.38 29.55 -45.26
C GLY A 18 8.96 29.11 -43.85
N ASP A 19 8.17 28.04 -43.73
CA ASP A 19 7.76 27.51 -42.43
C ASP A 19 8.94 26.93 -41.66
N LYS A 20 8.96 27.20 -40.35
CA LYS A 20 9.93 26.59 -39.43
C LYS A 20 9.39 25.25 -38.95
N VAL A 21 10.04 24.18 -39.37
CA VAL A 21 9.73 22.81 -38.94
C VAL A 21 10.81 22.27 -38.01
N VAL A 22 10.43 21.34 -37.15
CA VAL A 22 11.38 20.62 -36.30
C VAL A 22 11.76 19.33 -36.99
N LEU A 23 13.07 19.08 -37.05
CA LEU A 23 13.64 17.88 -37.66
C LEU A 23 14.38 17.09 -36.59
N ARG A 24 14.20 15.78 -36.58
CA ARG A 24 15.02 14.85 -35.83
C ARG A 24 16.10 14.31 -36.77
N LYS A 25 17.36 14.46 -36.35
CA LYS A 25 18.49 13.88 -37.05
C LYS A 25 18.58 12.39 -36.69
N GLU A 26 18.57 11.55 -37.71
CA GLU A 26 18.70 10.09 -37.59
C GLU A 26 19.86 9.61 -38.45
N LEU A 27 20.47 8.50 -38.04
CA LEU A 27 21.49 7.83 -38.83
C LEU A 27 20.85 6.59 -39.45
N ALA A 28 20.72 6.56 -40.78
CA ALA A 28 20.25 5.39 -41.49
C ALA A 28 21.24 4.23 -41.31
N GLU A 29 20.77 2.99 -41.49
CA GLU A 29 21.63 1.79 -41.47
C GLU A 29 22.80 1.87 -42.46
N THR A 30 22.64 2.67 -43.53
CA THR A 30 23.67 2.96 -44.54
C THR A 30 24.75 3.95 -44.07
N GLY A 31 24.65 4.46 -42.84
CA GLY A 31 25.52 5.52 -42.30
C GLY A 31 25.18 6.93 -42.79
N GLN A 32 24.15 7.09 -43.63
CA GLN A 32 23.70 8.39 -44.11
C GLN A 32 22.89 9.12 -43.04
N VAL A 33 23.14 10.41 -42.88
CA VAL A 33 22.29 11.28 -42.05
C VAL A 33 20.98 11.54 -42.78
N VAL A 34 19.87 11.16 -42.16
CA VAL A 34 18.51 11.46 -42.60
C VAL A 34 17.82 12.35 -41.58
N TYR A 35 16.91 13.19 -42.05
CA TYR A 35 16.10 14.06 -41.20
C TYR A 35 14.65 13.60 -41.28
N SER A 36 14.08 13.23 -40.14
CA SER A 36 12.66 12.92 -40.00
C SER A 36 11.92 14.16 -39.47
N LEU A 37 10.75 14.45 -40.04
CA LEU A 37 9.90 15.52 -39.54
C LEU A 37 9.42 15.16 -38.12
N ALA A 38 9.57 16.09 -37.19
CA ALA A 38 9.25 15.90 -35.78
C ALA A 38 8.37 17.03 -35.25
N ALA A 39 7.72 16.77 -34.12
CA ALA A 39 7.03 17.79 -33.33
C ALA A 39 7.78 17.97 -32.00
N VAL A 40 7.76 19.21 -31.50
CA VAL A 40 8.17 19.47 -30.11
C VAL A 40 7.07 18.93 -29.20
N PRO A 41 7.36 18.02 -28.27
CA PRO A 41 6.34 17.53 -27.37
C PRO A 41 5.92 18.64 -26.40
N ASP A 42 4.61 18.85 -26.28
CA ASP A 42 4.00 19.60 -25.17
C ASP A 42 4.11 18.81 -23.85
N LEU A 43 4.21 17.50 -23.95
CA LEU A 43 4.33 16.59 -22.83
C LEU A 43 5.75 16.64 -22.28
N GLU A 44 5.86 16.83 -20.97
CA GLU A 44 7.14 16.95 -20.28
C GLU A 44 7.44 15.69 -19.45
N GLY A 45 8.66 15.63 -18.95
CA GLY A 45 9.09 14.58 -18.05
C GLY A 45 10.39 14.92 -17.36
N ALA A 46 10.81 14.04 -16.46
CA ALA A 46 12.09 14.15 -15.80
C ALA A 46 12.65 12.76 -15.49
N ILE A 47 13.96 12.67 -15.40
CA ILE A 47 14.69 11.47 -14.98
C ILE A 47 15.73 11.90 -13.94
N LEU A 48 15.87 11.11 -12.88
CA LEU A 48 16.93 11.26 -11.90
C LEU A 48 17.49 9.88 -11.56
N ALA A 49 18.80 9.72 -11.73
CA ALA A 49 19.53 8.52 -11.31
C ALA A 49 20.46 8.88 -10.14
N MET A 50 20.41 8.09 -9.09
CA MET A 50 21.13 8.29 -7.84
C MET A 50 21.87 7.02 -7.45
N GLN A 51 23.08 7.16 -6.91
CA GLN A 51 23.87 6.07 -6.36
C GLN A 51 24.53 6.55 -5.07
N LYS A 52 24.42 5.78 -3.98
CA LYS A 52 25.00 6.13 -2.66
C LYS A 52 24.62 7.54 -2.17
N GLY A 53 23.41 7.99 -2.48
CA GLY A 53 22.93 9.32 -2.12
C GLY A 53 23.41 10.45 -3.04
N MET A 54 24.25 10.18 -4.04
CA MET A 54 24.75 11.16 -4.99
C MET A 54 23.95 11.10 -6.31
N ILE A 55 23.60 12.26 -6.87
CA ILE A 55 22.98 12.35 -8.20
C ILE A 55 24.04 12.02 -9.25
N LYS A 56 23.79 10.98 -10.05
CA LYS A 56 24.66 10.52 -11.15
C LYS A 56 24.21 11.02 -12.52
N ALA A 57 22.90 11.12 -12.71
CA ALA A 57 22.32 11.69 -13.92
C ALA A 57 21.02 12.41 -13.56
N MET A 58 20.74 13.51 -14.27
CA MET A 58 19.55 14.32 -14.04
C MET A 58 19.12 14.99 -15.34
N VAL A 59 17.84 14.82 -15.69
CA VAL A 59 17.20 15.45 -16.86
C VAL A 59 15.93 16.13 -16.38
N GLY A 60 15.83 17.44 -16.59
CA GLY A 60 14.74 18.29 -16.05
C GLY A 60 13.59 18.60 -17.02
N GLY A 61 13.59 18.01 -18.22
CA GLY A 61 12.55 18.20 -19.24
C GLY A 61 13.08 18.65 -20.60
N PHE A 62 12.17 18.78 -21.56
CA PHE A 62 12.45 19.16 -22.94
C PHE A 62 12.40 20.68 -23.13
N GLN A 63 11.38 21.35 -22.59
CA GLN A 63 11.23 22.81 -22.58
C GLN A 63 11.48 23.43 -21.20
N ASN A 64 11.58 24.76 -21.19
CA ASN A 64 11.83 25.58 -19.99
C ASN A 64 13.10 25.17 -19.23
N ARG A 65 14.27 25.45 -19.83
CA ARG A 65 15.60 25.08 -19.29
C ARG A 65 15.91 25.68 -17.90
N HIS A 66 15.14 26.66 -17.45
CA HIS A 66 15.29 27.28 -16.13
C HIS A 66 14.53 26.54 -15.02
N PHE A 67 13.65 25.60 -15.39
CA PHE A 67 12.86 24.80 -14.45
C PHE A 67 13.27 23.33 -14.55
N ASN A 68 14.03 22.87 -13.55
CA ASN A 68 14.47 21.49 -13.45
C ASN A 68 13.42 20.63 -12.73
N ARG A 69 12.58 19.97 -13.52
CA ARG A 69 11.51 19.11 -13.03
C ARG A 69 11.96 17.95 -12.16
N ALA A 70 13.22 17.48 -12.28
CA ALA A 70 13.72 16.38 -11.47
C ALA A 70 13.83 16.73 -9.97
N VAL A 71 14.13 18.00 -9.66
CA VAL A 71 14.42 18.45 -8.28
C VAL A 71 13.48 19.56 -7.80
N GLN A 72 12.76 20.23 -8.71
CA GLN A 72 11.87 21.35 -8.36
C GLN A 72 10.38 21.00 -8.52
N ALA A 73 10.01 20.13 -9.47
CA ALA A 73 8.60 19.81 -9.70
C ALA A 73 8.10 18.82 -8.64
N ARG A 74 7.12 19.25 -7.85
CA ARG A 74 6.36 18.36 -6.96
C ARG A 74 5.18 17.77 -7.72
N ARG A 75 5.12 16.45 -7.81
CA ARG A 75 4.07 15.71 -8.54
C ARG A 75 3.47 14.62 -7.66
N GLN A 76 2.18 14.34 -7.86
CA GLN A 76 1.54 13.17 -7.24
C GLN A 76 2.12 11.90 -7.85
N VAL A 77 2.97 11.21 -7.10
CA VAL A 77 3.66 9.99 -7.56
C VAL A 77 2.81 8.72 -7.38
N GLY A 78 1.61 8.84 -6.82
CA GLY A 78 0.64 7.75 -6.73
C GLY A 78 1.12 6.58 -5.86
N SER A 79 0.88 5.36 -6.35
CA SER A 79 1.25 4.10 -5.68
C SER A 79 2.74 3.90 -5.34
N ILE A 80 3.62 4.83 -5.71
CA ILE A 80 5.02 4.92 -5.24
C ILE A 80 5.09 5.13 -3.71
N PHE A 81 4.03 5.62 -3.08
CA PHE A 81 3.96 5.73 -1.61
C PHE A 81 3.70 4.38 -0.89
N LYS A 82 3.14 3.36 -1.56
CA LYS A 82 2.74 2.10 -0.92
C LYS A 82 3.89 1.39 -0.18
N PRO A 83 5.11 1.29 -0.74
CA PRO A 83 6.23 0.66 -0.04
C PRO A 83 6.60 1.33 1.28
N ILE A 84 6.36 2.64 1.46
CA ILE A 84 6.58 3.32 2.74
C ILE A 84 5.65 2.75 3.81
N LEU A 85 4.37 2.52 3.47
CA LEU A 85 3.43 1.86 4.37
C LEU A 85 3.85 0.41 4.66
N TYR A 86 4.35 -0.33 3.68
CA TYR A 86 4.80 -1.71 3.91
C TYR A 86 6.00 -1.78 4.83
N VAL A 87 6.96 -0.84 4.72
CA VAL A 87 8.05 -0.72 5.70
C VAL A 87 7.50 -0.41 7.09
N ALA A 88 6.56 0.54 7.20
CA ALA A 88 5.93 0.86 8.48
C ALA A 88 5.23 -0.35 9.09
N ALA A 89 4.51 -1.14 8.28
CA ALA A 89 3.84 -2.35 8.72
C ALA A 89 4.83 -3.39 9.24
N LEU A 90 5.92 -3.64 8.50
CA LEU A 90 6.98 -4.57 8.91
C LEU A 90 7.65 -4.15 10.23
N GLN A 91 7.85 -2.84 10.46
CA GLN A 91 8.34 -2.32 11.75
C GLN A 91 7.37 -2.54 12.91
N LEU A 92 6.09 -2.75 12.61
CA LEU A 92 4.98 -2.82 13.57
C LEU A 92 4.33 -4.22 13.59
N LYS A 93 5.15 -5.27 13.47
CA LYS A 93 4.79 -6.70 13.59
C LYS A 93 3.93 -7.28 12.47
N TRP A 94 3.74 -6.58 11.37
CA TRP A 94 3.18 -7.18 10.16
C TRP A 94 4.24 -8.00 9.42
N ASN A 95 3.78 -8.85 8.52
CA ASN A 95 4.59 -9.69 7.68
C ASN A 95 4.08 -9.67 6.22
N ILE A 96 4.98 -9.85 5.25
CA ILE A 96 4.63 -9.82 3.81
C ILE A 96 3.61 -10.88 3.39
N LEU A 97 3.44 -11.95 4.18
CA LEU A 97 2.44 -12.99 3.96
C LEU A 97 1.12 -12.78 4.71
N ASP A 98 0.99 -11.73 5.51
CA ASP A 98 -0.25 -11.45 6.24
C ASP A 98 -1.41 -11.22 5.28
N GLU A 99 -2.56 -11.81 5.60
CA GLU A 99 -3.78 -11.71 4.82
C GLU A 99 -4.43 -10.34 5.03
N LEU A 100 -4.66 -9.63 3.93
CA LEU A 100 -5.32 -8.34 3.92
C LEU A 100 -6.66 -8.46 3.17
N PRO A 101 -7.78 -8.03 3.77
CA PRO A 101 -9.04 -7.89 3.06
C PRO A 101 -8.89 -6.97 1.85
N ASN A 102 -9.35 -7.43 0.68
CA ASN A 102 -9.32 -6.66 -0.56
C ASN A 102 -10.75 -6.38 -1.05
N THR A 103 -11.56 -5.79 -0.17
CA THR A 103 -12.98 -5.50 -0.40
C THR A 103 -13.26 -4.01 -0.27
N SER A 104 -14.28 -3.52 -0.98
CA SER A 104 -14.66 -2.11 -0.93
C SER A 104 -15.37 -1.83 0.39
N GLN A 105 -14.83 -0.92 1.19
CA GLN A 105 -15.33 -0.58 2.52
C GLN A 105 -15.20 0.91 2.81
N ALA A 106 -16.04 1.43 3.69
CA ALA A 106 -15.96 2.80 4.19
C ALA A 106 -15.05 2.89 5.42
N TYR A 107 -14.19 3.89 5.43
CA TYR A 107 -13.30 4.22 6.55
C TYR A 107 -13.60 5.63 7.03
N ARG A 108 -13.67 5.82 8.35
CA ARG A 108 -13.97 7.13 8.93
C ARG A 108 -12.80 7.63 9.75
N PHE A 109 -12.38 8.86 9.45
CA PHE A 109 -11.41 9.58 10.24
C PHE A 109 -11.96 10.98 10.50
N GLN A 110 -12.19 11.29 11.77
CA GLN A 110 -12.85 12.52 12.20
C GLN A 110 -14.23 12.69 11.52
N SER A 111 -14.47 13.80 10.84
CA SER A 111 -15.70 14.10 10.10
C SER A 111 -15.74 13.52 8.69
N THR A 112 -14.65 12.89 8.22
CA THR A 112 -14.53 12.45 6.82
C THR A 112 -14.72 10.94 6.73
N THR A 113 -15.67 10.52 5.90
CA THR A 113 -15.79 9.13 5.45
C THR A 113 -15.15 8.98 4.07
N TYR A 114 -14.26 8.02 3.93
CA TYR A 114 -13.52 7.73 2.70
C TYR A 114 -13.77 6.29 2.25
N VAL A 115 -14.07 6.12 0.97
CA VAL A 115 -14.21 4.83 0.31
C VAL A 115 -13.14 4.76 -0.78
N PRO A 116 -12.07 3.96 -0.62
CA PRO A 116 -11.08 3.78 -1.66
C PRO A 116 -11.69 3.07 -2.87
N LYS A 117 -11.27 3.48 -4.07
CA LYS A 117 -11.67 2.83 -5.33
C LYS A 117 -10.52 1.94 -5.82
N PRO A 118 -10.80 0.72 -6.30
CA PRO A 118 -9.79 -0.10 -6.94
C PRO A 118 -9.45 0.47 -8.32
N ASP A 119 -8.19 0.34 -8.75
CA ASP A 119 -7.74 0.80 -10.08
C ASP A 119 -8.05 -0.21 -11.20
N HIS A 120 -8.45 -1.43 -10.83
CA HIS A 120 -8.78 -2.54 -11.72
C HIS A 120 -9.81 -3.47 -11.03
N ASP A 121 -10.34 -4.43 -11.77
CA ASP A 121 -11.23 -5.44 -11.19
C ASP A 121 -10.52 -6.24 -10.10
N VAL A 122 -11.21 -6.44 -8.97
CA VAL A 122 -10.70 -7.22 -7.84
C VAL A 122 -10.72 -8.70 -8.21
N GLN A 123 -9.53 -9.30 -8.34
CA GLN A 123 -9.40 -10.71 -8.74
C GLN A 123 -9.49 -11.67 -7.56
N SER A 124 -9.14 -11.21 -6.35
CA SER A 124 -9.17 -12.03 -5.15
C SER A 124 -9.28 -11.17 -3.90
N SER A 125 -9.98 -11.70 -2.90
CA SER A 125 -9.97 -11.23 -1.52
C SER A 125 -10.09 -12.45 -0.58
N PRO A 126 -9.22 -12.63 0.42
CA PRO A 126 -8.10 -11.74 0.77
C PRO A 126 -6.89 -11.89 -0.18
N VAL A 127 -5.92 -10.97 -0.05
CA VAL A 127 -4.60 -11.03 -0.69
C VAL A 127 -3.50 -10.91 0.36
N SER A 128 -2.29 -11.39 0.11
CA SER A 128 -1.17 -11.12 1.04
C SER A 128 -0.70 -9.68 0.94
N MET A 129 -0.04 -9.16 2.00
CA MET A 129 0.58 -7.82 1.97
C MET A 129 1.56 -7.67 0.79
N ALA A 130 2.34 -8.70 0.48
CA ALA A 130 3.18 -8.73 -0.70
C ALA A 130 2.36 -8.53 -1.98
N TRP A 131 1.26 -9.26 -2.15
CA TRP A 131 0.45 -9.16 -3.36
C TRP A 131 -0.31 -7.84 -3.47
N ALA A 132 -0.71 -7.24 -2.36
CA ALA A 132 -1.22 -5.87 -2.35
C ALA A 132 -0.20 -4.89 -2.97
N GLY A 133 1.10 -5.11 -2.74
CA GLY A 133 2.18 -4.38 -3.41
C GLY A 133 2.37 -4.74 -4.88
N VAL A 134 2.43 -6.04 -5.19
CA VAL A 134 2.68 -6.58 -6.54
C VAL A 134 1.61 -6.15 -7.54
N LYS A 135 0.34 -6.32 -7.18
CA LYS A 135 -0.81 -5.95 -8.00
C LYS A 135 -1.24 -4.50 -7.79
N SER A 136 -0.69 -3.84 -6.76
CA SER A 136 -1.01 -2.46 -6.42
C SER A 136 -2.47 -2.28 -5.99
N GLU A 137 -3.00 -3.21 -5.19
CA GLU A 137 -4.38 -3.22 -4.69
C GLU A 137 -4.64 -2.01 -3.78
N ASN A 138 -5.61 -1.14 -4.12
CA ASN A 138 -5.88 0.07 -3.31
C ASN A 138 -6.63 -0.26 -2.02
N LEU A 139 -7.55 -1.22 -2.06
CA LEU A 139 -8.44 -1.55 -0.96
C LEU A 139 -7.65 -2.18 0.19
N ALA A 140 -6.86 -3.23 -0.10
CA ALA A 140 -5.98 -3.87 0.88
C ALA A 140 -4.95 -2.90 1.49
N THR A 141 -4.36 -2.00 0.69
CA THR A 141 -3.39 -1.03 1.20
C THR A 141 -4.01 0.00 2.14
N VAL A 142 -5.21 0.52 1.85
CA VAL A 142 -5.90 1.47 2.74
C VAL A 142 -6.37 0.77 4.01
N TRP A 143 -6.83 -0.48 3.91
CA TRP A 143 -7.13 -1.32 5.06
C TRP A 143 -5.90 -1.46 5.97
N LEU A 144 -4.73 -1.79 5.41
CA LEU A 144 -3.50 -1.93 6.17
C LEU A 144 -3.10 -0.64 6.90
N LEU A 145 -3.23 0.53 6.25
CA LEU A 145 -2.97 1.81 6.92
C LEU A 145 -3.91 2.00 8.12
N TYR A 146 -5.18 1.68 7.95
CA TYR A 146 -6.19 1.86 8.99
C TYR A 146 -5.96 0.94 10.19
N HIS A 147 -5.43 -0.26 9.96
CA HIS A 147 -5.16 -1.29 10.96
C HIS A 147 -3.69 -1.40 11.38
N LEU A 148 -2.84 -0.46 10.96
CA LEU A 148 -1.38 -0.54 11.05
C LEU A 148 -0.85 -0.93 12.45
N THR A 149 -1.48 -0.46 13.53
CA THR A 149 -1.06 -0.71 14.91
C THR A 149 -1.81 -1.83 15.63
N ASP A 150 -2.62 -2.63 14.94
CA ASP A 150 -3.49 -3.62 15.59
C ASP A 150 -2.75 -4.84 16.15
N HIS A 151 -1.53 -5.08 15.68
CA HIS A 151 -0.66 -6.15 16.20
C HIS A 151 0.16 -5.71 17.42
N LEU A 152 0.05 -4.46 17.86
CA LEU A 152 0.84 -3.92 18.97
C LEU A 152 0.18 -4.17 20.32
N SER A 153 0.98 -4.51 21.31
CA SER A 153 0.56 -4.45 22.71
C SER A 153 0.35 -3.00 23.17
N PRO A 154 -0.37 -2.75 24.28
CA PRO A 154 -0.59 -1.40 24.78
C PRO A 154 0.71 -0.60 25.03
N SER A 155 1.76 -1.25 25.52
CA SER A 155 3.07 -0.61 25.76
C SER A 155 3.80 -0.26 24.47
N GLU A 156 3.71 -1.12 23.46
CA GLU A 156 4.28 -0.89 22.13
C GLU A 156 3.53 0.23 21.40
N PHE A 157 2.20 0.23 21.48
CA PHE A 157 1.37 1.32 20.94
C PHE A 157 1.71 2.66 21.61
N TYR A 158 1.89 2.68 22.94
CA TYR A 158 2.37 3.88 23.65
C TYR A 158 3.73 4.36 23.12
N LYS A 159 4.68 3.45 22.90
CA LYS A 159 6.00 3.80 22.34
C LYS A 159 5.86 4.46 20.96
N VAL A 160 5.05 3.88 20.07
CA VAL A 160 4.79 4.45 18.73
C VAL A 160 4.13 5.83 18.84
N ALA A 161 3.09 5.96 19.67
CA ALA A 161 2.41 7.23 19.89
C ALA A 161 3.35 8.31 20.48
N ARG A 162 4.31 7.91 21.32
CA ARG A 162 5.33 8.81 21.87
C ARG A 162 6.28 9.31 20.79
N ILE A 163 6.80 8.41 19.96
CA ILE A 163 7.71 8.75 18.84
C ILE A 163 7.09 9.82 17.93
N VAL A 164 5.79 9.71 17.65
CA VAL A 164 5.07 10.68 16.81
C VAL A 164 4.52 11.89 17.58
N GLY A 165 4.84 12.03 18.86
CA GLY A 165 4.50 13.19 19.69
C GLY A 165 3.03 13.28 20.10
N LEU A 166 2.30 12.16 20.11
CA LEU A 166 0.87 12.10 20.45
C LEU A 166 0.59 11.69 21.90
N THR A 167 1.62 11.39 22.69
CA THR A 167 1.53 11.27 24.15
C THR A 167 1.64 12.63 24.83
N ARG A 168 1.26 12.70 26.11
CA ARG A 168 1.52 13.88 26.95
C ARG A 168 3.03 14.10 27.05
N ARG A 169 3.46 15.36 26.95
CA ARG A 169 4.88 15.74 27.13
C ARG A 169 5.22 15.92 28.61
N GLU A 170 6.49 15.89 28.95
CA GLU A 170 6.96 16.07 30.34
C GLU A 170 6.64 17.48 30.88
N ASP A 171 6.70 18.48 30.01
CA ASP A 171 6.42 19.89 30.29
C ASP A 171 4.93 20.26 30.19
N GLU A 172 4.05 19.28 29.93
CA GLU A 172 2.64 19.51 29.62
C GLU A 172 1.71 18.96 30.72
N THR A 173 0.82 19.81 31.24
CA THR A 173 -0.26 19.38 32.14
C THR A 173 -1.30 18.53 31.42
N ALA A 174 -2.12 17.77 32.16
CA ALA A 174 -3.18 16.96 31.56
C ALA A 174 -4.22 17.79 30.77
N GLU A 175 -4.51 19.02 31.21
CA GLU A 175 -5.41 19.91 30.49
C GLU A 175 -4.78 20.43 29.19
N GLN A 176 -3.51 20.85 29.22
CA GLN A 176 -2.81 21.27 28.02
C GLN A 176 -2.72 20.14 26.98
N TYR A 177 -2.53 18.89 27.42
CA TYR A 177 -2.57 17.72 26.54
C TYR A 177 -3.90 17.56 25.84
N ARG A 178 -5.02 17.65 26.59
CA ARG A 178 -6.37 17.60 26.01
C ARG A 178 -6.62 18.73 25.01
N VAL A 179 -6.24 19.95 25.37
CA VAL A 179 -6.34 21.12 24.49
C VAL A 179 -5.53 20.91 23.21
N ARG A 180 -4.31 20.36 23.30
CA ARG A 180 -3.49 20.03 22.13
C ARG A 180 -4.11 18.96 21.25
N MET A 181 -4.63 17.87 21.83
CA MET A 181 -5.34 16.82 21.09
C MET A 181 -6.57 17.37 20.36
N ARG A 182 -7.30 18.27 20.99
CA ARG A 182 -8.48 18.94 20.42
C ARG A 182 -8.11 19.93 19.31
N ASP A 183 -7.27 20.91 19.63
CA ASP A 183 -7.05 22.09 18.77
C ASP A 183 -6.09 21.81 17.62
N ARG A 184 -5.09 20.95 17.84
CA ARG A 184 -4.10 20.62 16.79
C ARG A 184 -4.50 19.41 15.96
N TYR A 185 -5.20 18.44 16.56
CA TYR A 185 -5.47 17.15 15.94
C TYR A 185 -6.95 16.80 15.81
N GLY A 186 -7.86 17.67 16.25
CA GLY A 186 -9.31 17.47 16.09
C GLY A 186 -9.90 16.33 16.91
N ILE A 187 -9.19 15.80 17.92
CA ILE A 187 -9.68 14.72 18.77
C ILE A 187 -10.45 15.34 19.95
N VAL A 188 -11.76 15.53 19.76
CA VAL A 188 -12.64 16.14 20.76
C VAL A 188 -13.24 15.06 21.66
N ILE A 189 -13.13 15.23 22.98
CA ILE A 189 -13.78 14.35 23.96
C ILE A 189 -15.21 14.83 24.20
N ASN A 190 -16.18 13.94 24.00
CA ASN A 190 -17.60 14.17 24.27
C ASN A 190 -18.26 12.86 24.73
N ALA A 191 -19.56 12.89 25.04
CA ALA A 191 -20.29 11.71 25.49
C ALA A 191 -20.26 10.54 24.48
N VAL A 192 -20.19 10.83 23.17
CA VAL A 192 -20.08 9.81 22.12
C VAL A 192 -18.72 9.10 22.20
N LYS A 193 -17.63 9.87 22.35
CA LYS A 193 -16.28 9.30 22.53
C LYS A 193 -16.11 8.54 23.84
N ALA A 194 -16.80 8.96 24.90
CA ALA A 194 -16.81 8.21 26.16
C ALA A 194 -17.43 6.82 25.96
N LYS A 195 -18.60 6.74 25.30
CA LYS A 195 -19.24 5.47 24.95
C LYS A 195 -18.39 4.62 24.01
N GLU A 196 -17.70 5.23 23.06
CA GLU A 196 -16.74 4.54 22.18
C GLU A 196 -15.61 3.90 23.00
N SER A 197 -15.01 4.62 23.94
CA SER A 197 -13.95 4.08 24.84
C SER A 197 -14.45 2.88 25.64
N SER A 198 -15.61 3.00 26.30
CA SER A 198 -16.19 1.90 27.09
C SER A 198 -16.51 0.68 26.23
N PHE A 199 -17.09 0.91 25.04
CA PHE A 199 -17.37 -0.14 24.07
C PHE A 199 -16.10 -0.89 23.65
N GLU A 200 -15.04 -0.17 23.29
CA GLU A 200 -13.77 -0.77 22.88
C GLU A 200 -13.08 -1.51 24.03
N ARG A 201 -13.18 -1.02 25.26
CA ARG A 201 -12.67 -1.73 26.45
C ARG A 201 -13.36 -3.08 26.64
N ILE A 202 -14.69 -3.09 26.68
CA ILE A 202 -15.48 -4.32 26.86
C ILE A 202 -15.25 -5.28 25.70
N LYS A 203 -15.16 -4.76 24.47
CA LYS A 203 -14.84 -5.55 23.29
C LYS A 203 -13.49 -6.26 23.45
N GLN A 204 -12.47 -5.58 23.96
CA GLN A 204 -11.15 -6.18 24.22
C GLN A 204 -11.19 -7.25 25.32
N GLU A 205 -11.93 -7.02 26.40
CA GLU A 205 -12.14 -8.00 27.48
C GLU A 205 -12.77 -9.28 26.92
N LEU A 206 -13.86 -9.15 26.16
CA LEU A 206 -14.56 -10.28 25.55
C LEU A 206 -13.70 -11.01 24.51
N MET A 207 -12.94 -10.28 23.69
CA MET A 207 -11.99 -10.90 22.75
C MET A 207 -10.91 -11.71 23.47
N SER A 208 -10.42 -11.24 24.62
CA SER A 208 -9.46 -11.98 25.44
C SER A 208 -10.03 -13.33 25.85
N ASP A 209 -11.24 -13.35 26.42
CA ASP A 209 -11.92 -14.58 26.83
C ASP A 209 -12.12 -15.56 25.67
N LEU A 210 -12.50 -15.05 24.49
CA LEU A 210 -12.70 -15.86 23.29
C LEU A 210 -11.41 -16.43 22.71
N MET A 211 -10.29 -15.70 22.82
CA MET A 211 -8.98 -16.23 22.44
C MET A 211 -8.58 -17.39 23.35
N PHE A 212 -8.87 -17.30 24.66
CA PHE A 212 -8.63 -18.40 25.59
C PHE A 212 -9.52 -19.63 25.31
N SER A 213 -10.75 -19.42 24.83
CA SER A 213 -11.64 -20.51 24.41
C SER A 213 -11.34 -21.06 23.01
N GLY A 214 -10.42 -20.46 22.26
CA GLY A 214 -10.01 -20.90 20.92
C GLY A 214 -10.95 -20.50 19.77
N ASP A 215 -11.91 -19.59 19.99
CA ASP A 215 -12.84 -19.15 18.94
C ASP A 215 -12.28 -17.99 18.10
N SER A 216 -11.32 -18.32 17.25
CA SER A 216 -10.64 -17.35 16.38
C SER A 216 -11.60 -16.64 15.40
N LYS A 217 -12.71 -17.29 15.01
CA LYS A 217 -13.72 -16.70 14.12
C LYS A 217 -14.53 -15.62 14.83
N ALA A 218 -14.97 -15.86 16.05
CA ALA A 218 -15.66 -14.85 16.86
C ALA A 218 -14.75 -13.64 17.15
N VAL A 219 -13.47 -13.88 17.47
CA VAL A 219 -12.47 -12.83 17.69
C VAL A 219 -12.30 -11.96 16.43
N ALA A 220 -12.20 -12.57 15.25
CA ALA A 220 -12.07 -11.83 13.99
C ALA A 220 -13.30 -10.95 13.72
N ARG A 221 -14.52 -11.47 13.96
CA ARG A 221 -15.77 -10.72 13.78
C ARG A 221 -15.91 -9.55 14.76
N LEU A 222 -15.53 -9.75 16.04
CA LEU A 222 -15.54 -8.67 17.03
C LEU A 222 -14.53 -7.57 16.72
N ARG A 223 -13.34 -7.93 16.24
CA ARG A 223 -12.27 -6.96 15.97
C ARG A 223 -12.73 -5.83 15.05
N GLU A 224 -13.53 -6.18 14.05
CA GLU A 224 -14.06 -5.25 13.04
C GLU A 224 -15.34 -4.52 13.48
N LEU A 225 -15.92 -4.87 14.62
CA LEU A 225 -17.15 -4.25 15.11
C LEU A 225 -16.89 -2.84 15.63
N THR A 226 -17.81 -1.94 15.32
CA THR A 226 -17.83 -0.55 15.79
C THR A 226 -19.15 -0.26 16.51
N PRO A 227 -19.20 0.72 17.44
CA PRO A 227 -20.43 1.00 18.20
C PRO A 227 -21.55 1.59 17.32
N GLU A 228 -21.18 2.46 16.38
CA GLU A 228 -22.07 3.14 15.45
C GLU A 228 -21.91 2.59 14.03
N GLU A 229 -22.96 2.75 13.24
CA GLU A 229 -22.96 2.38 11.83
C GLU A 229 -21.99 3.25 11.01
N LEU A 230 -21.31 2.63 10.04
CA LEU A 230 -20.48 3.32 9.07
C LEU A 230 -21.16 3.30 7.71
N LYS A 231 -21.84 4.43 7.40
CA LYS A 231 -22.47 4.65 6.10
C LYS A 231 -21.46 5.20 5.09
N PRO A 232 -21.39 4.64 3.88
CA PRO A 232 -20.59 5.22 2.81
C PRO A 232 -21.20 6.56 2.35
N PRO A 233 -20.42 7.46 1.75
CA PRO A 233 -20.94 8.67 1.12
C PRO A 233 -21.96 8.36 0.01
N ASP A 234 -22.93 9.26 -0.22
CA ASP A 234 -24.05 9.04 -1.16
C ASP A 234 -23.61 8.70 -2.60
N ASP A 235 -22.41 9.12 -3.01
CA ASP A 235 -21.84 8.90 -4.34
C ASP A 235 -21.09 7.54 -4.48
N SER A 236 -21.03 6.74 -3.42
CA SER A 236 -20.28 5.48 -3.35
C SER A 236 -21.11 4.27 -3.78
N ALA A 237 -21.54 4.28 -5.04
CA ALA A 237 -22.38 3.23 -5.61
C ALA A 237 -21.80 1.81 -5.43
N GLY A 238 -22.62 0.91 -4.89
CA GLY A 238 -22.29 -0.52 -4.76
C GLY A 238 -21.50 -0.90 -3.50
N VAL A 239 -21.22 0.04 -2.60
CA VAL A 239 -20.64 -0.23 -1.28
C VAL A 239 -21.75 -0.29 -0.24
N SER A 240 -21.89 -1.43 0.44
CA SER A 240 -22.87 -1.58 1.53
C SER A 240 -22.39 -0.81 2.78
N ALA A 241 -23.35 -0.33 3.57
CA ALA A 241 -23.04 0.17 4.90
C ALA A 241 -22.42 -0.95 5.76
N ARG A 242 -21.65 -0.58 6.78
CA ARG A 242 -21.17 -1.53 7.78
C ARG A 242 -22.01 -1.38 9.05
N PRO A 243 -22.62 -2.47 9.54
CA PRO A 243 -23.51 -2.39 10.68
C PRO A 243 -22.71 -2.08 11.94
N GLY A 244 -23.18 -1.08 12.68
CA GLY A 244 -22.72 -0.83 14.04
C GLY A 244 -23.37 -1.80 15.02
N PHE A 245 -22.82 -1.92 16.22
CA PHE A 245 -23.38 -2.76 17.27
C PHE A 245 -24.84 -2.39 17.60
N SER A 246 -25.17 -1.09 17.59
CA SER A 246 -26.55 -0.62 17.82
C SER A 246 -27.55 -1.18 16.79
N ALA A 247 -27.17 -1.26 15.52
CA ALA A 247 -27.99 -1.83 14.46
C ALA A 247 -28.12 -3.36 14.61
N LEU A 248 -27.00 -4.04 14.87
CA LEU A 248 -26.99 -5.49 15.10
C LEU A 248 -27.84 -5.89 16.31
N ARG A 249 -27.81 -5.10 17.40
CA ARG A 249 -28.65 -5.32 18.58
C ARG A 249 -30.14 -5.26 18.24
N PHE A 250 -30.56 -4.29 17.43
CA PHE A 250 -31.95 -4.16 16.98
C PHE A 250 -32.37 -5.34 16.11
N LEU A 251 -31.55 -5.67 15.10
CA LEU A 251 -31.81 -6.79 14.19
C LEU A 251 -31.83 -8.14 14.93
N ASN A 252 -30.99 -8.32 15.95
CA ASN A 252 -30.98 -9.53 16.77
C ASN A 252 -32.29 -9.72 17.55
N ARG A 253 -32.87 -8.63 18.07
CA ARG A 253 -34.20 -8.69 18.74
C ARG A 253 -35.30 -9.06 17.75
N ALA A 254 -35.32 -8.40 16.59
CA ALA A 254 -36.29 -8.70 15.52
C ALA A 254 -36.17 -10.15 15.03
N MET A 255 -34.95 -10.65 14.87
CA MET A 255 -34.66 -12.04 14.52
C MET A 255 -35.26 -13.00 15.55
N LYS A 256 -35.03 -12.79 16.85
CA LYS A 256 -35.55 -13.65 17.93
C LYS A 256 -37.08 -13.69 17.96
N GLU A 257 -37.73 -12.55 17.78
CA GLU A 257 -39.19 -12.45 17.70
C GLU A 257 -39.74 -13.26 16.50
N LYS A 258 -39.13 -13.09 15.32
CA LYS A 258 -39.52 -13.83 14.11
C LYS A 258 -39.22 -15.32 14.21
N PHE A 259 -38.11 -15.71 14.82
CA PHE A 259 -37.74 -17.10 15.06
C PHE A 259 -38.76 -17.78 15.99
N ALA A 260 -39.14 -17.13 17.09
CA ALA A 260 -40.16 -17.62 18.00
C ALA A 260 -41.52 -17.76 17.30
N ARG A 261 -41.92 -16.77 16.49
CA ARG A 261 -43.15 -16.83 15.69
C ARG A 261 -43.12 -17.97 14.66
N ALA A 262 -42.03 -18.14 13.92
CA ALA A 262 -41.88 -19.22 12.95
C ALA A 262 -41.97 -20.61 13.60
N ASN A 263 -41.42 -20.78 14.81
CA ASN A 263 -41.55 -22.03 15.57
C ASN A 263 -42.96 -22.27 16.09
N ALA A 264 -43.69 -21.22 16.49
CA ALA A 264 -45.09 -21.36 16.90
C ALA A 264 -46.01 -21.75 15.72
N LEU A 265 -45.68 -21.28 14.51
CA LEU A 265 -46.45 -21.54 13.29
C LEU A 265 -46.08 -22.86 12.58
N LYS A 266 -45.01 -23.57 13.00
CA LYS A 266 -44.46 -24.71 12.26
C LYS A 266 -45.45 -25.87 12.08
N ASP A 267 -46.28 -26.12 13.10
CA ASP A 267 -47.26 -27.22 13.15
C ASP A 267 -48.69 -26.77 12.77
N LEU A 268 -48.86 -25.49 12.42
CA LEU A 268 -50.15 -24.91 12.05
C LEU A 268 -50.36 -24.90 10.53
N SER A 269 -51.62 -24.91 10.10
CA SER A 269 -52.01 -24.89 8.68
C SER A 269 -52.00 -23.46 8.09
N GLU A 270 -50.97 -22.67 8.41
CA GLU A 270 -50.84 -21.25 8.02
C GLU A 270 -49.52 -21.00 7.25
N PRO A 271 -49.40 -21.50 6.01
CA PRO A 271 -48.15 -21.44 5.25
C PRO A 271 -47.72 -20.01 4.87
N GLU A 272 -48.68 -19.10 4.68
CA GLU A 272 -48.39 -17.69 4.34
C GLU A 272 -47.78 -16.93 5.53
N GLU A 273 -48.32 -17.11 6.74
CA GLU A 273 -47.78 -16.48 7.95
C GLU A 273 -46.39 -17.02 8.32
N LEU A 274 -46.18 -18.32 8.09
CA LEU A 274 -44.88 -18.94 8.27
C LEU A 274 -43.86 -18.38 7.25
N ALA A 275 -44.25 -18.26 5.98
CA ALA A 275 -43.40 -17.63 4.96
C ALA A 275 -43.05 -16.17 5.30
N GLN A 276 -44.01 -15.39 5.82
CA GLN A 276 -43.79 -14.02 6.26
C GLN A 276 -42.77 -13.93 7.41
N SER A 277 -42.83 -14.88 8.35
CA SER A 277 -41.89 -14.95 9.48
C SER A 277 -40.48 -15.36 9.04
N LEU A 278 -40.39 -16.22 8.02
CA LEU A 278 -39.13 -16.72 7.44
C LEU A 278 -38.48 -15.80 6.40
N LYS A 279 -39.17 -14.73 5.98
CA LYS A 279 -38.78 -13.81 4.89
C LYS A 279 -37.31 -13.37 4.90
N PHE A 280 -36.72 -13.17 6.08
CA PHE A 280 -35.36 -12.65 6.27
C PHE A 280 -34.34 -13.70 6.71
N PHE A 281 -34.77 -14.96 6.82
CA PHE A 281 -33.88 -16.07 7.12
C PHE A 281 -33.31 -16.65 5.82
N LEU A 282 -31.99 -16.68 5.76
CA LEU A 282 -31.21 -17.22 4.68
C LEU A 282 -30.38 -18.40 5.22
N ARG A 283 -30.21 -19.45 4.43
CA ARG A 283 -29.37 -20.60 4.76
C ARG A 283 -28.16 -20.68 3.83
N GLU A 284 -27.03 -21.15 4.36
CA GLU A 284 -25.86 -21.44 3.55
C GLU A 284 -26.03 -22.73 2.74
N LEU A 285 -25.46 -22.76 1.53
CA LEU A 285 -25.50 -23.95 0.67
C LEU A 285 -24.61 -25.09 1.19
N GLU A 286 -23.44 -24.75 1.73
CA GLU A 286 -22.45 -25.75 2.20
C GLU A 286 -22.72 -26.24 3.62
N GLN A 287 -23.37 -25.42 4.44
CA GLN A 287 -23.75 -25.75 5.82
C GLN A 287 -25.26 -25.54 6.00
N PRO A 288 -26.08 -26.55 5.68
CA PRO A 288 -27.52 -26.36 5.56
C PRO A 288 -28.22 -25.88 6.84
N PHE A 289 -27.64 -26.13 8.02
CA PHE A 289 -28.20 -25.69 9.31
C PHE A 289 -27.62 -24.36 9.82
N ALA A 290 -26.65 -23.78 9.11
CA ALA A 290 -26.15 -22.44 9.40
C ALA A 290 -27.10 -21.41 8.78
N LEU A 291 -27.70 -20.58 9.63
CA LEU A 291 -28.59 -19.51 9.20
C LEU A 291 -27.97 -18.13 9.34
N CYS A 292 -28.32 -17.27 8.40
CA CYS A 292 -28.10 -15.84 8.44
C CYS A 292 -29.46 -15.13 8.48
N TYR A 293 -29.64 -14.19 9.40
CA TYR A 293 -30.77 -13.26 9.39
C TYR A 293 -30.30 -11.95 8.75
N SER A 294 -30.93 -11.53 7.65
CA SER A 294 -30.60 -10.27 6.99
C SER A 294 -31.83 -9.62 6.36
N GLU A 295 -31.94 -8.31 6.53
CA GLU A 295 -32.95 -7.48 5.87
C GLU A 295 -32.41 -6.85 4.57
N GLY A 296 -31.16 -7.16 4.21
CA GLY A 296 -30.52 -6.80 2.94
C GLY A 296 -29.80 -5.46 2.94
N GLU A 297 -29.69 -4.78 4.10
CA GLU A 297 -29.07 -3.46 4.21
C GLU A 297 -27.53 -3.52 4.20
N TYR A 298 -26.94 -4.58 4.79
CA TYR A 298 -25.50 -4.64 5.06
C TYR A 298 -24.77 -5.75 4.29
N LEU A 299 -25.46 -6.81 3.87
CA LEU A 299 -24.84 -7.87 3.08
C LEU A 299 -24.35 -7.33 1.73
N ASN A 300 -23.10 -7.67 1.39
CA ASN A 300 -22.58 -7.38 0.07
C ASN A 300 -23.13 -8.40 -0.96
N LYS A 301 -23.03 -8.06 -2.25
CA LYS A 301 -23.59 -8.88 -3.34
C LYS A 301 -23.00 -10.29 -3.43
N ASP A 302 -21.73 -10.47 -3.07
CA ASP A 302 -21.08 -11.78 -3.16
C ASP A 302 -21.48 -12.69 -2.00
N SER A 303 -21.61 -12.15 -0.78
CA SER A 303 -22.16 -12.86 0.38
C SER A 303 -23.61 -13.30 0.13
N MET A 304 -24.41 -12.48 -0.56
CA MET A 304 -25.78 -12.84 -0.95
C MET A 304 -25.86 -14.04 -1.91
N ARG A 305 -24.85 -14.26 -2.77
CA ARG A 305 -24.86 -15.35 -3.75
C ARG A 305 -24.69 -16.74 -3.14
N ALA A 306 -24.07 -16.82 -1.95
CA ALA A 306 -23.86 -18.07 -1.23
C ALA A 306 -25.07 -18.47 -0.35
N LEU A 307 -26.08 -17.62 -0.28
CA LEU A 307 -27.20 -17.71 0.63
C LEU A 307 -28.51 -17.95 -0.13
N VAL A 308 -29.35 -18.85 0.40
CA VAL A 308 -30.65 -19.19 -0.18
C VAL A 308 -31.76 -18.88 0.82
N PRO A 309 -32.89 -18.29 0.40
CA PRO A 309 -34.04 -18.09 1.28
C PRO A 309 -34.54 -19.39 1.88
N VAL A 310 -34.94 -19.33 3.15
CA VAL A 310 -35.53 -20.47 3.86
C VAL A 310 -37.00 -20.60 3.49
N SER A 311 -37.41 -21.75 2.96
CA SER A 311 -38.80 -22.04 2.63
C SER A 311 -39.57 -22.59 3.85
N PRO A 312 -40.91 -22.42 3.91
CA PRO A 312 -41.74 -23.03 4.95
C PRO A 312 -41.56 -24.55 5.07
N ASP A 313 -41.49 -25.27 3.95
CA ASP A 313 -41.32 -26.73 3.95
C ASP A 313 -39.97 -27.13 4.52
N TRP A 314 -38.90 -26.43 4.11
CA TRP A 314 -37.57 -26.67 4.64
C TRP A 314 -37.50 -26.41 6.15
N TRP A 315 -38.16 -25.34 6.61
CA TRP A 315 -38.22 -25.02 8.04
C TRP A 315 -38.91 -26.10 8.85
N LYS A 316 -40.08 -26.59 8.40
CA LYS A 316 -40.83 -27.66 9.10
C LYS A 316 -40.00 -28.92 9.31
N GLU A 317 -39.18 -29.29 8.33
CA GLU A 317 -38.33 -30.48 8.39
C GLU A 317 -37.05 -30.30 9.23
N ASN A 318 -36.57 -29.07 9.40
CA ASN A 318 -35.21 -28.82 9.90
C ASN A 318 -35.12 -27.88 11.11
N ALA A 319 -36.20 -27.20 11.51
CA ALA A 319 -36.20 -26.20 12.58
C ALA A 319 -35.61 -26.71 13.90
N GLU A 320 -35.84 -27.98 14.24
CA GLU A 320 -35.34 -28.59 15.49
C GLU A 320 -33.82 -28.74 15.54
N LYS A 321 -33.16 -28.71 14.38
CA LYS A 321 -31.70 -28.79 14.26
C LYS A 321 -31.04 -27.41 14.32
N ILE A 322 -31.82 -26.33 14.30
CA ILE A 322 -31.33 -24.96 14.20
C ILE A 322 -31.13 -24.41 15.60
N VAL A 323 -29.90 -23.96 15.87
CA VAL A 323 -29.52 -23.36 17.14
C VAL A 323 -29.65 -21.85 17.04
N MET A 324 -30.71 -21.26 17.62
CA MET A 324 -31.04 -19.82 17.52
C MET A 324 -29.85 -18.92 17.87
N LYS A 325 -29.10 -19.30 18.91
CA LYS A 325 -27.96 -18.52 19.41
C LYS A 325 -26.82 -18.42 18.39
N ASP A 326 -26.72 -19.35 17.44
CA ASP A 326 -25.66 -19.42 16.43
C ASP A 326 -26.04 -18.72 15.12
N ILE A 327 -27.28 -18.22 15.01
CA ILE A 327 -27.75 -17.48 13.84
C ILE A 327 -26.93 -16.20 13.69
N ILE A 328 -26.36 -16.00 12.50
CA ILE A 328 -25.52 -14.83 12.17
C ILE A 328 -26.42 -13.68 11.71
N ILE A 329 -26.25 -12.50 12.31
CA ILE A 329 -26.99 -11.29 11.93
C ILE A 329 -26.18 -10.53 10.88
N GLU A 330 -26.77 -10.28 9.70
CA GLU A 330 -26.19 -9.53 8.57
C GLU A 330 -24.81 -10.03 8.13
N GLY A 331 -24.54 -11.33 8.30
CA GLY A 331 -23.23 -11.90 8.04
C GLY A 331 -22.11 -11.38 8.96
N ALA A 332 -22.43 -10.60 10.01
CA ALA A 332 -21.48 -9.89 10.87
C ALA A 332 -21.19 -10.64 12.19
N LEU A 333 -22.19 -10.83 13.06
CA LEU A 333 -22.02 -11.47 14.38
C LEU A 333 -23.11 -12.51 14.67
N PRO A 334 -22.79 -13.62 15.36
CA PRO A 334 -23.81 -14.54 15.86
C PRO A 334 -24.62 -13.93 17.00
N SER A 335 -25.89 -14.35 17.14
CA SER A 335 -26.81 -13.84 18.17
C SER A 335 -26.22 -13.91 19.58
N TRP A 336 -25.61 -15.03 19.96
CA TRP A 336 -25.05 -15.21 21.31
C TRP A 336 -23.99 -14.16 21.63
N LEU A 337 -23.20 -13.76 20.64
CA LEU A 337 -22.10 -12.83 20.83
C LEU A 337 -22.61 -11.39 20.95
N ILE A 338 -23.68 -11.08 20.22
CA ILE A 338 -24.41 -9.81 20.38
C ILE A 338 -24.99 -9.73 21.79
N ASP A 339 -25.59 -10.82 22.29
CA ASP A 339 -26.16 -10.87 23.64
C ASP A 339 -25.08 -10.70 24.72
N SER A 340 -23.97 -11.44 24.62
CA SER A 340 -22.84 -11.33 25.56
C SER A 340 -22.29 -9.90 25.62
N LEU A 341 -22.16 -9.24 24.47
CA LEU A 341 -21.68 -7.86 24.41
C LEU A 341 -22.72 -6.88 24.97
N ASP A 342 -24.01 -7.09 24.70
CA ASP A 342 -25.09 -6.25 25.23
C ASP A 342 -25.21 -6.35 26.75
N GLU A 343 -25.09 -7.57 27.29
CA GLU A 343 -25.06 -7.81 28.73
C GLU A 343 -23.86 -7.14 29.40
N ALA A 344 -22.66 -7.28 28.80
CA ALA A 344 -21.45 -6.66 29.32
C ALA A 344 -21.55 -5.13 29.32
N LEU A 345 -22.07 -4.54 28.23
CA LEU A 345 -22.33 -3.09 28.12
C LEU A 345 -23.40 -2.59 29.10
N THR A 346 -24.41 -3.40 29.40
CA THR A 346 -25.48 -3.03 30.34
C THR A 346 -25.00 -3.12 31.80
N ARG A 347 -24.08 -4.03 32.11
CA ARG A 347 -23.46 -4.16 33.44
C ARG A 347 -22.42 -3.06 33.70
N ASP A 348 -21.84 -2.51 32.64
CA ASP A 348 -20.93 -1.38 32.73
C ASP A 348 -21.72 -0.13 33.14
N SER A 349 -21.60 0.29 34.40
CA SER A 349 -22.08 1.60 34.80
C SER A 349 -21.25 2.65 34.06
N ASP A 350 -21.88 3.53 33.28
CA ASP A 350 -21.22 4.65 32.58
C ASP A 350 -20.20 5.31 33.52
N ASP A 351 -18.92 4.96 33.37
CA ASP A 351 -17.86 5.45 34.25
C ASP A 351 -17.46 6.85 33.77
N ALA A 352 -18.35 7.82 34.03
CA ALA A 352 -18.12 9.23 33.78
C ALA A 352 -16.90 9.78 34.56
N SER A 353 -16.24 8.95 35.38
CA SER A 353 -15.05 9.26 36.13
C SER A 353 -13.73 8.77 35.49
N GLU A 354 -13.77 8.07 34.35
CA GLU A 354 -12.54 7.60 33.68
C GLU A 354 -11.61 8.79 33.36
N PRO A 355 -10.34 8.76 33.81
CA PRO A 355 -9.38 9.79 33.45
C PRO A 355 -9.18 9.85 31.94
N HIS A 356 -9.36 11.04 31.36
CA HIS A 356 -9.08 11.32 29.95
C HIS A 356 -7.55 11.40 29.69
N ASP A 357 -6.86 10.31 29.98
CA ASP A 357 -5.42 10.12 29.80
C ASP A 357 -5.13 9.31 28.52
N PHE A 358 -3.87 8.90 28.33
CA PHE A 358 -3.48 8.15 27.14
C PHE A 358 -4.28 6.84 26.97
N ARG A 359 -4.65 6.15 28.06
CA ARG A 359 -5.40 4.89 27.95
C ARG A 359 -6.75 5.14 27.32
N PHE A 360 -7.45 6.20 27.74
CA PHE A 360 -8.69 6.65 27.11
C PHE A 360 -8.48 6.92 25.61
N PHE A 361 -7.52 7.77 25.26
CA PHE A 361 -7.25 8.11 23.85
C PHE A 361 -6.89 6.88 23.01
N SER A 362 -6.10 5.93 23.56
CA SER A 362 -5.64 4.75 22.83
C SER A 362 -6.75 3.80 22.36
N ARG A 363 -7.94 3.91 22.96
CA ARG A 363 -9.15 3.17 22.56
C ARG A 363 -9.96 3.88 21.50
N LEU A 364 -9.79 5.19 21.33
CA LEU A 364 -10.54 5.95 20.33
C LEU A 364 -10.03 5.63 18.91
N ARG A 365 -10.94 5.32 18.00
CA ARG A 365 -10.62 4.99 16.61
C ARG A 365 -9.84 6.10 15.92
N ASP A 366 -10.31 7.34 16.02
CA ASP A 366 -9.68 8.49 15.37
C ASP A 366 -8.26 8.74 15.92
N PHE A 367 -8.01 8.49 17.21
CA PHE A 367 -6.67 8.62 17.78
C PHE A 367 -5.73 7.53 17.26
N ARG A 368 -6.20 6.27 17.17
CA ARG A 368 -5.42 5.17 16.57
C ARG A 368 -5.11 5.45 15.10
N THR A 369 -6.10 5.88 14.31
CA THR A 369 -5.89 6.27 12.91
C THR A 369 -4.91 7.43 12.79
N LEU A 370 -4.97 8.41 13.68
CA LEU A 370 -4.02 9.52 13.73
C LEU A 370 -2.60 9.04 14.03
N VAL A 371 -2.41 8.11 14.99
CA VAL A 371 -1.11 7.49 15.28
C VAL A 371 -0.57 6.78 14.03
N ASN A 372 -1.40 6.01 13.32
CA ASN A 372 -1.00 5.30 12.10
C ASN A 372 -0.52 6.28 11.02
N LEU A 373 -1.34 7.30 10.71
CA LEU A 373 -1.00 8.33 9.72
C LEU A 373 0.24 9.12 10.11
N SER A 374 0.38 9.47 11.40
CA SER A 374 1.53 10.21 11.92
C SER A 374 2.80 9.37 11.83
N TYR A 375 2.72 8.06 12.09
CA TYR A 375 3.87 7.17 12.01
C TYR A 375 4.36 7.00 10.56
N VAL A 376 3.44 6.80 9.61
CA VAL A 376 3.81 6.65 8.19
C VAL A 376 4.40 7.96 7.63
N THR A 377 3.83 9.12 7.98
CA THR A 377 4.38 10.43 7.57
C THR A 377 5.74 10.71 8.23
N TYR A 378 5.93 10.32 9.50
CA TYR A 378 7.21 10.41 10.20
C TYR A 378 8.28 9.53 9.54
N LEU A 379 7.95 8.28 9.21
CA LEU A 379 8.84 7.37 8.49
C LEU A 379 9.22 7.92 7.10
N ALA A 380 8.26 8.47 6.35
CA ALA A 380 8.53 9.11 5.07
C ALA A 380 9.59 10.23 5.17
N ARG A 381 9.51 11.07 6.22
CA ARG A 381 10.51 12.11 6.50
C ARG A 381 11.87 11.52 6.87
N ALA A 382 11.89 10.50 7.72
CA ALA A 382 13.10 9.77 8.09
C ALA A 382 13.80 9.18 6.86
N MET A 383 13.05 8.78 5.83
CA MET A 383 13.55 8.26 4.55
C MET A 383 14.02 9.32 3.56
N GLY A 384 13.87 10.62 3.87
CA GLY A 384 14.37 11.71 3.02
C GLY A 384 13.29 12.52 2.28
N ILE A 385 12.01 12.30 2.56
CA ILE A 385 10.95 13.17 2.04
C ILE A 385 10.84 14.43 2.92
N SER A 386 11.39 15.54 2.42
CA SER A 386 11.42 16.83 3.12
C SER A 386 10.11 17.60 3.01
N THR A 387 9.35 17.37 1.95
CA THR A 387 8.08 18.03 1.68
C THR A 387 7.08 17.70 2.80
N PRO A 388 6.40 18.70 3.38
CA PRO A 388 5.32 18.45 4.34
C PRO A 388 4.24 17.57 3.72
N LEU A 389 3.94 16.46 4.39
CA LEU A 389 2.95 15.47 3.93
C LEU A 389 1.66 15.59 4.73
N ASP A 390 0.53 15.59 4.04
CA ASP A 390 -0.77 15.59 4.66
C ASP A 390 -1.15 14.18 5.14
N PRO A 391 -1.53 14.01 6.43
CA PRO A 391 -1.93 12.74 7.01
C PRO A 391 -3.40 12.43 6.65
N VAL A 392 -3.64 11.92 5.44
CA VAL A 392 -4.98 11.58 4.93
C VAL A 392 -5.14 10.07 4.72
N LEU A 393 -6.37 9.55 4.78
CA LEU A 393 -6.64 8.11 4.60
C LEU A 393 -6.19 7.57 3.23
N SER A 394 -6.12 8.43 2.21
CA SER A 394 -5.60 8.09 0.89
C SER A 394 -4.07 8.17 0.79
N PHE A 395 -3.35 8.50 1.86
CA PHE A 395 -1.89 8.68 1.89
C PHE A 395 -1.10 7.61 1.10
N PRO A 396 -1.32 6.30 1.31
CA PRO A 396 -0.52 5.29 0.62
C PRO A 396 -0.81 5.21 -0.89
N LEU A 397 -1.91 5.82 -1.34
CA LEU A 397 -2.26 5.97 -2.76
C LEU A 397 -1.56 7.17 -3.41
N GLY A 398 -0.79 7.95 -2.65
CA GLY A 398 0.06 9.04 -3.12
C GLY A 398 -0.64 10.33 -3.55
N PRO A 399 -1.56 10.91 -2.74
CA PRO A 399 -2.15 12.21 -3.01
C PRO A 399 -1.16 13.37 -2.76
N ASN A 400 -0.10 13.12 -1.99
CA ASN A 400 0.95 14.08 -1.69
C ASN A 400 1.88 14.25 -2.90
N ALA A 401 2.24 15.50 -3.20
CA ALA A 401 3.12 15.81 -4.32
C ALA A 401 4.58 15.98 -3.85
N ILE A 402 5.48 15.14 -4.36
CA ILE A 402 6.92 15.16 -4.02
C ILE A 402 7.79 15.23 -5.28
N THR A 403 9.07 15.54 -5.10
CA THR A 403 10.06 15.60 -6.19
C THR A 403 10.62 14.22 -6.53
N LEU A 404 11.24 14.07 -7.72
CA LEU A 404 11.96 12.82 -8.04
C LEU A 404 13.19 12.63 -7.15
N LEU A 405 13.82 13.72 -6.70
CA LEU A 405 14.91 13.66 -5.72
C LEU A 405 14.47 12.98 -4.42
N GLU A 406 13.37 13.46 -3.82
CA GLU A 406 12.82 12.86 -2.59
C GLU A 406 12.39 11.42 -2.81
N THR A 407 11.84 11.11 -4.00
CA THR A 407 11.50 9.74 -4.40
C THR A 407 12.72 8.83 -4.47
N CYS A 408 13.83 9.32 -5.05
CA CYS A 408 15.07 8.55 -5.13
C CYS A 408 15.72 8.35 -3.76
N LEU A 409 15.71 9.36 -2.89
CA LEU A 409 16.21 9.25 -1.52
C LEU A 409 15.40 8.22 -0.71
N SER A 410 14.08 8.25 -0.82
CA SER A 410 13.23 7.30 -0.10
C SER A 410 13.44 5.88 -0.59
N TYR A 411 13.52 5.65 -1.91
CA TYR A 411 13.78 4.32 -2.46
C TYR A 411 15.21 3.83 -2.21
N SER A 412 16.21 4.72 -2.20
CA SER A 412 17.56 4.38 -1.75
C SER A 412 17.53 3.86 -0.31
N THR A 413 16.76 4.51 0.56
CA THR A 413 16.62 4.11 1.96
C THR A 413 15.85 2.80 2.09
N ILE A 414 14.80 2.58 1.29
CA ILE A 414 14.03 1.30 1.27
C ILE A 414 14.90 0.12 0.87
N MET A 415 15.77 0.29 -0.14
CA MET A 415 16.57 -0.80 -0.69
C MET A 415 17.80 -1.13 0.16
N THR A 416 18.41 -0.12 0.79
CA THR A 416 19.67 -0.28 1.56
C THR A 416 19.47 -0.29 3.08
N GLY A 417 18.29 0.11 3.54
CA GLY A 417 17.98 0.42 4.94
C GLY A 417 18.66 1.68 5.49
N LYS A 418 19.42 2.40 4.66
CA LYS A 418 20.27 3.53 5.09
C LYS A 418 19.92 4.79 4.30
N LYS A 419 19.67 5.89 5.02
CA LYS A 419 19.59 7.22 4.43
C LYS A 419 20.99 7.81 4.31
N SER A 420 21.28 8.38 3.15
CA SER A 420 22.51 9.15 2.95
C SER A 420 22.27 10.60 3.39
N VAL A 421 23.11 11.10 4.29
CA VAL A 421 23.06 12.48 4.78
C VAL A 421 24.38 13.15 4.43
N ILE A 422 24.30 14.38 3.92
CA ILE A 422 25.47 15.19 3.59
C ILE A 422 25.47 16.37 4.54
N ARG A 423 26.56 16.50 5.31
CA ARG A 423 26.78 17.58 6.25
C ARG A 423 27.93 18.47 5.77
N ASN A 424 27.80 19.76 5.98
CA ASN A 424 28.90 20.73 5.91
C ASN A 424 28.93 21.49 7.23
N GLY A 425 29.85 21.11 8.13
CA GLY A 425 29.73 21.49 9.55
C GLY A 425 28.44 20.92 10.15
N ASP A 426 27.63 21.79 10.74
CA ASP A 426 26.33 21.44 11.33
C ASP A 426 25.15 21.56 10.33
N GLU A 427 25.38 22.04 9.11
CA GLU A 427 24.32 22.26 8.11
C GLU A 427 24.12 21.07 7.17
N THR A 428 22.86 20.72 6.88
CA THR A 428 22.51 19.68 5.91
C THR A 428 22.46 20.26 4.50
N ILE A 429 23.19 19.65 3.55
CA ILE A 429 23.19 20.08 2.15
C ILE A 429 22.02 19.47 1.38
N SER A 430 21.32 20.28 0.58
CA SER A 430 20.07 19.91 -0.10
C SER A 430 20.24 19.14 -1.42
N LEU A 431 21.36 19.32 -2.15
CA LEU A 431 21.57 18.70 -3.48
C LEU A 431 22.92 17.99 -3.62
N PRO A 432 22.94 16.65 -3.70
CA PRO A 432 24.16 15.85 -3.68
C PRO A 432 24.78 15.67 -5.08
N ILE A 433 25.17 16.77 -5.73
CA ILE A 433 25.72 16.77 -7.12
C ILE A 433 27.22 17.09 -7.20
N ILE A 434 27.75 17.83 -6.22
CA ILE A 434 29.16 18.19 -6.18
C ILE A 434 29.95 16.99 -5.66
N THR A 435 30.97 16.56 -6.39
CA THR A 435 31.88 15.48 -5.97
C THR A 435 33.09 16.02 -5.23
N LYS A 436 33.66 17.13 -5.71
CA LYS A 436 34.88 17.74 -5.19
C LYS A 436 34.92 19.22 -5.56
N ILE A 437 35.44 20.05 -4.66
CA ILE A 437 35.75 21.46 -4.88
C ILE A 437 37.25 21.62 -4.62
N GLU A 438 37.98 22.10 -5.62
CA GLU A 438 39.42 22.38 -5.54
C GLU A 438 39.66 23.88 -5.72
N ASP A 439 40.72 24.37 -5.09
CA ASP A 439 41.23 25.72 -5.35
C ASP A 439 42.05 25.77 -6.66
N ARG A 440 42.57 26.95 -7.00
CA ARG A 440 43.40 27.14 -8.22
C ARG A 440 44.75 26.41 -8.18
N ASN A 441 45.23 26.01 -7.01
CA ASN A 441 46.48 25.28 -6.82
C ASN A 441 46.26 23.75 -6.85
N GLY A 442 45.00 23.30 -6.87
CA GLY A 442 44.62 21.89 -6.80
C GLY A 442 44.39 21.40 -5.37
N ASP A 443 44.39 22.29 -4.36
CA ASP A 443 44.13 21.93 -2.98
C ASP A 443 42.63 21.67 -2.78
N ILE A 444 42.29 20.57 -2.10
CA ILE A 444 40.91 20.14 -1.89
C ILE A 444 40.27 21.03 -0.82
N ILE A 445 39.25 21.79 -1.20
CA ILE A 445 38.44 22.62 -0.28
C ILE A 445 37.33 21.78 0.34
N TRP A 446 36.70 20.93 -0.47
CA TRP A 446 35.60 20.08 -0.05
C TRP A 446 35.53 18.83 -0.93
N GLU A 447 35.19 17.69 -0.35
CA GLU A 447 34.97 16.45 -1.07
C GLU A 447 33.69 15.79 -0.56
N TYR A 448 32.96 15.14 -1.46
CA TYR A 448 31.73 14.46 -1.10
C TYR A 448 32.01 13.38 -0.08
N ASN A 449 31.42 13.55 1.10
CA ASN A 449 31.35 12.51 2.11
C ASN A 449 29.90 12.43 2.62
N SER A 450 29.27 11.27 2.44
CA SER A 450 27.91 11.04 2.94
C SER A 450 27.96 10.13 4.15
N GLU A 451 27.44 10.61 5.27
CA GLU A 451 27.14 9.78 6.42
C GLU A 451 25.96 8.86 6.10
N LYS A 452 26.05 7.58 6.47
CA LYS A 452 24.96 6.61 6.30
C LYS A 452 24.26 6.41 7.64
N VAL A 453 23.02 6.87 7.74
CA VAL A 453 22.19 6.69 8.93
C VAL A 453 21.23 5.53 8.68
N ARG A 454 21.24 4.50 9.53
CA ARG A 454 20.29 3.38 9.41
C ARG A 454 18.89 3.86 9.83
N VAL A 455 17.92 3.69 8.94
CA VAL A 455 16.51 4.04 9.14
C VAL A 455 15.63 2.78 9.18
N ILE A 456 16.04 1.74 8.45
CA ILE A 456 15.32 0.47 8.36
C ILE A 456 16.30 -0.65 8.70
N SER A 457 15.83 -1.65 9.44
CA SER A 457 16.60 -2.86 9.67
C SER A 457 16.90 -3.59 8.36
N GLN A 458 17.98 -4.38 8.34
CA GLN A 458 18.35 -5.15 7.17
C GLN A 458 17.21 -6.09 6.74
N MET A 459 16.55 -6.74 7.70
CA MET A 459 15.44 -7.66 7.45
C MET A 459 14.25 -6.98 6.77
N ASN A 460 13.79 -5.83 7.30
CA ASN A 460 12.66 -5.10 6.72
C ASN A 460 12.99 -4.54 5.32
N SER A 461 14.24 -4.12 5.10
CA SER A 461 14.77 -3.75 3.78
C SER A 461 14.69 -4.92 2.80
N CYS A 462 15.12 -6.12 3.22
CA CYS A 462 15.08 -7.33 2.40
C CYS A 462 13.64 -7.74 2.04
N LEU A 463 12.75 -7.80 3.03
CA LEU A 463 11.34 -8.17 2.82
C LEU A 463 10.61 -7.17 1.90
N THR A 464 10.88 -5.87 2.05
CA THR A 464 10.30 -4.84 1.16
C THR A 464 10.89 -4.94 -0.25
N SER A 465 12.19 -5.20 -0.38
CA SER A 465 12.85 -5.44 -1.66
C SER A 465 12.25 -6.65 -2.38
N GLU A 466 11.90 -7.72 -1.65
CA GLU A 466 11.22 -8.88 -2.24
C GLU A 466 9.84 -8.52 -2.81
N VAL A 467 9.07 -7.66 -2.14
CA VAL A 467 7.81 -7.12 -2.69
C VAL A 467 8.08 -6.35 -3.99
N LEU A 468 9.08 -5.45 -3.99
CA LEU A 468 9.44 -4.65 -5.16
C LEU A 468 9.99 -5.49 -6.32
N ARG A 469 10.69 -6.58 -6.05
CA ARG A 469 11.12 -7.54 -7.07
C ARG A 469 9.92 -8.25 -7.69
N ASN A 470 8.96 -8.68 -6.86
CA ASN A 470 7.76 -9.34 -7.36
C ASN A 470 6.87 -8.38 -8.16
N VAL A 471 6.90 -7.06 -7.91
CA VAL A 471 6.29 -6.06 -8.81
C VAL A 471 6.90 -6.13 -10.22
N MET A 472 8.22 -6.33 -10.31
CA MET A 472 8.97 -6.43 -11.56
C MET A 472 8.84 -7.78 -12.26
N THR A 473 8.53 -8.86 -11.55
CA THR A 473 8.44 -10.21 -12.16
C THR A 473 7.00 -10.67 -12.39
N GLN A 474 6.07 -10.33 -11.50
CA GLN A 474 4.67 -10.80 -11.51
C GLN A 474 3.62 -9.68 -11.58
N GLY A 475 4.07 -8.43 -11.41
CA GLY A 475 3.20 -7.28 -11.19
C GLY A 475 3.19 -6.27 -12.32
N THR A 476 2.87 -5.04 -11.93
CA THR A 476 2.71 -3.89 -12.83
C THR A 476 4.01 -3.45 -13.54
N GLY A 477 5.18 -3.85 -13.05
CA GLY A 477 6.50 -3.53 -13.62
C GLY A 477 7.04 -4.58 -14.61
N ARG A 478 6.28 -5.67 -14.87
CA ARG A 478 6.76 -6.85 -15.60
C ARG A 478 7.44 -6.57 -16.95
N LYS A 479 6.95 -5.57 -17.70
CA LYS A 479 7.53 -5.22 -19.01
C LYS A 479 9.00 -4.78 -18.87
N ALA A 480 9.31 -3.87 -17.95
CA ALA A 480 10.68 -3.41 -17.75
C ALA A 480 11.57 -4.45 -17.05
N GLY A 481 10.98 -5.30 -16.20
CA GLY A 481 11.74 -6.33 -15.48
C GLY A 481 12.46 -7.32 -16.39
N THR A 482 11.96 -7.52 -17.62
CA THR A 482 12.58 -8.39 -18.63
C THR A 482 13.45 -7.65 -19.63
N GLU A 483 13.44 -6.32 -19.63
CA GLU A 483 14.13 -5.47 -20.63
C GLU A 483 15.50 -4.99 -20.17
N VAL A 484 15.76 -4.94 -18.86
CA VAL A 484 17.05 -4.50 -18.31
C VAL A 484 18.04 -5.66 -18.37
N ALA A 485 18.99 -5.56 -19.30
CA ALA A 485 19.99 -6.60 -19.49
C ALA A 485 21.39 -6.01 -19.76
N ALA A 486 22.42 -6.66 -19.23
CA ALA A 486 23.81 -6.31 -19.44
C ALA A 486 24.49 -7.31 -20.37
N ARG A 487 25.36 -6.82 -21.25
CA ARG A 487 26.31 -7.69 -21.98
C ARG A 487 27.61 -7.82 -21.19
N ILE A 488 28.11 -9.04 -21.05
CA ILE A 488 29.38 -9.28 -20.35
C ILE A 488 30.49 -9.37 -21.39
N ASP A 489 31.53 -8.57 -21.23
CA ASP A 489 32.69 -8.61 -22.12
C ASP A 489 33.44 -9.93 -21.92
N GLY A 490 33.53 -10.78 -22.96
CA GLY A 490 34.26 -12.06 -22.92
C GLY A 490 33.44 -13.30 -22.48
N ALA A 491 32.12 -13.15 -22.26
CA ALA A 491 31.19 -14.27 -22.11
C ALA A 491 30.32 -14.47 -23.38
N SER A 492 29.34 -15.38 -23.36
CA SER A 492 28.42 -15.60 -24.50
C SER A 492 27.78 -14.29 -25.00
N ASP A 493 27.49 -14.17 -26.29
CA ASP A 493 26.83 -12.99 -26.91
C ASP A 493 25.40 -12.71 -26.38
N ALA A 494 24.83 -13.61 -25.59
CA ALA A 494 23.49 -13.45 -25.01
C ALA A 494 23.50 -12.40 -23.87
N PRO A 495 22.62 -11.39 -23.92
CA PRO A 495 22.50 -10.41 -22.83
C PRO A 495 21.93 -11.08 -21.58
N VAL A 496 22.47 -10.71 -20.41
CA VAL A 496 22.03 -11.26 -19.13
C VAL A 496 21.07 -10.31 -18.45
N ILE A 497 19.88 -10.80 -18.10
CA ILE A 497 18.85 -10.03 -17.42
C ILE A 497 19.32 -9.69 -16.01
N LEU A 498 19.33 -8.40 -15.68
CA LEU A 498 19.67 -7.96 -14.33
C LEU A 498 18.47 -8.05 -13.40
N PRO A 499 18.67 -8.40 -12.12
CA PRO A 499 17.67 -8.23 -11.08
C PRO A 499 17.22 -6.77 -11.01
N THR A 500 15.90 -6.56 -11.04
CA THR A 500 15.30 -5.23 -10.95
C THR A 500 14.24 -5.19 -9.86
N TYR A 501 14.10 -4.03 -9.25
CA TYR A 501 13.12 -3.75 -8.21
C TYR A 501 12.42 -2.46 -8.58
N GLY A 502 11.12 -2.31 -8.32
CA GLY A 502 10.48 -1.04 -8.62
C GLY A 502 9.01 -0.98 -8.34
N LYS A 503 8.44 0.20 -8.56
CA LYS A 503 7.02 0.46 -8.41
C LYS A 503 6.52 1.47 -9.44
N THR A 504 5.40 1.11 -10.05
CA THR A 504 4.60 2.01 -10.88
C THR A 504 3.78 2.96 -10.01
N GLY A 505 3.71 4.21 -10.45
CA GLY A 505 2.89 5.27 -9.89
C GLY A 505 1.99 5.88 -10.95
N THR A 506 0.69 6.00 -10.66
CA THR A 506 -0.26 6.72 -11.52
C THR A 506 -1.08 7.63 -10.63
N ALA A 507 -1.20 8.90 -10.99
CA ALA A 507 -2.06 9.84 -10.29
C ALA A 507 -3.50 9.77 -10.83
N ASN A 508 -4.46 10.19 -10.00
CA ASN A 508 -5.86 10.31 -10.39
C ASN A 508 -6.01 11.16 -11.67
N ARG A 509 -6.97 10.79 -12.52
CA ARG A 509 -7.22 11.43 -13.83
C ARG A 509 -6.03 11.37 -14.80
N PHE A 510 -5.06 10.49 -14.59
CA PHE A 510 -3.90 10.30 -15.48
C PHE A 510 -3.10 11.60 -15.72
N THR A 511 -3.01 12.47 -14.72
CA THR A 511 -2.25 13.73 -14.80
C THR A 511 -0.75 13.53 -14.67
N ASN A 512 -0.35 12.40 -14.09
CA ASN A 512 1.04 12.03 -13.88
C ASN A 512 1.22 10.51 -13.98
N SER A 513 2.27 10.10 -14.69
CA SER A 513 2.75 8.73 -14.78
C SER A 513 4.16 8.72 -14.23
N SER A 514 4.42 7.93 -13.19
CA SER A 514 5.73 7.82 -12.56
C SER A 514 6.18 6.38 -12.46
N PHE A 515 7.49 6.19 -12.48
CA PHE A 515 8.10 4.92 -12.17
C PHE A 515 9.38 5.18 -11.39
N VAL A 516 9.59 4.42 -10.33
CA VAL A 516 10.86 4.38 -9.61
C VAL A 516 11.29 2.94 -9.51
N GLY A 517 12.56 2.71 -9.78
CA GLY A 517 13.14 1.39 -9.69
C GLY A 517 14.61 1.44 -9.33
N PHE A 518 15.13 0.26 -9.05
CA PHE A 518 16.46 0.04 -8.54
C PHE A 518 17.12 -1.08 -9.32
N ILE A 519 18.39 -0.88 -9.67
CA ILE A 519 19.28 -1.93 -10.17
C ILE A 519 20.46 -2.07 -9.21
N PRO A 520 20.87 -3.29 -8.83
CA PRO A 520 22.10 -3.51 -8.08
C PRO A 520 23.29 -2.87 -8.79
N GLY A 521 24.34 -2.53 -8.05
CA GLY A 521 25.57 -1.96 -8.62
C GLY A 521 26.76 -2.87 -8.38
N PRO A 522 27.79 -2.85 -9.24
CA PRO A 522 28.99 -3.64 -9.01
C PRO A 522 29.73 -3.11 -7.78
N SER A 523 30.05 -4.02 -6.85
CA SER A 523 30.83 -3.72 -5.66
C SER A 523 32.33 -3.69 -5.97
N ASN A 524 33.02 -2.69 -5.44
CA ASN A 524 34.47 -2.55 -5.61
C ASN A 524 35.27 -3.62 -4.83
N GLU A 525 34.70 -4.21 -3.79
CA GLU A 525 35.42 -5.11 -2.86
C GLU A 525 35.36 -6.58 -3.28
N LYS A 526 34.19 -7.04 -3.76
CA LYS A 526 33.93 -8.46 -4.04
C LYS A 526 33.77 -8.80 -5.52
N ARG A 527 33.80 -7.79 -6.41
CA ARG A 527 33.48 -7.94 -7.84
C ARG A 527 32.17 -8.74 -8.05
N ASP A 528 31.15 -8.38 -7.29
CA ASP A 528 29.79 -8.95 -7.32
C ASP A 528 28.78 -7.79 -7.25
N LEU A 529 27.51 -8.05 -7.58
CA LEU A 529 26.43 -7.09 -7.47
C LEU A 529 26.01 -6.85 -6.01
N SER A 530 25.77 -5.59 -5.67
CA SER A 530 25.47 -5.13 -4.32
C SER A 530 24.30 -4.15 -4.32
N LEU A 531 23.43 -4.28 -3.32
CA LEU A 531 22.36 -3.30 -3.07
C LEU A 531 22.92 -2.00 -2.46
N ASP A 532 24.00 -2.04 -1.68
CA ASP A 532 24.62 -0.82 -1.12
C ASP A 532 25.29 0.05 -2.23
N ASP A 533 25.68 -0.58 -3.34
CA ASP A 533 26.31 0.07 -4.50
C ASP A 533 25.33 0.36 -5.65
N GLY A 534 24.04 0.02 -5.49
CA GLY A 534 23.07 0.10 -6.58
C GLY A 534 22.56 1.49 -6.90
N TYR A 535 21.82 1.56 -8.00
CA TYR A 535 21.31 2.77 -8.61
C TYR A 535 19.79 2.84 -8.44
N VAL A 536 19.32 3.90 -7.80
CA VAL A 536 17.91 4.27 -7.82
C VAL A 536 17.68 5.18 -9.03
N ILE A 537 16.70 4.86 -9.85
CA ILE A 537 16.29 5.68 -10.98
C ILE A 537 14.81 5.98 -10.80
N ALA A 538 14.45 7.26 -10.84
CA ALA A 538 13.07 7.71 -10.88
C ALA A 538 12.81 8.49 -12.17
N ALA A 539 11.63 8.26 -12.75
CA ALA A 539 11.16 8.95 -13.94
C ALA A 539 9.71 9.36 -13.76
N TYR A 540 9.33 10.48 -14.37
CA TYR A 540 7.92 10.83 -14.56
C TYR A 540 7.67 11.44 -15.93
N VAL A 541 6.40 11.36 -16.35
CA VAL A 541 5.84 11.99 -17.55
C VAL A 541 4.52 12.66 -17.17
N GLY A 542 4.33 13.90 -17.63
CA GLY A 542 3.12 14.68 -17.35
C GLY A 542 3.18 16.10 -17.91
N TYR A 543 2.02 16.74 -18.04
CA TYR A 543 1.94 18.16 -18.40
C TYR A 543 2.13 19.05 -17.17
N ASP A 544 2.81 20.19 -17.33
CA ASP A 544 3.06 21.13 -16.23
C ASP A 544 1.76 21.72 -15.64
N ASP A 545 0.73 21.91 -16.47
CA ASP A 545 -0.59 22.41 -16.08
C ASP A 545 -1.51 21.33 -15.44
N ASN A 546 -1.00 20.11 -15.27
CA ASN A 546 -1.72 18.94 -14.76
C ASN A 546 -2.96 18.54 -15.59
N ARG A 547 -3.04 18.90 -16.88
CA ARG A 547 -4.10 18.36 -17.74
C ARG A 547 -3.97 16.83 -17.86
N PRO A 548 -5.09 16.08 -17.95
CA PRO A 548 -5.05 14.63 -18.13
C PRO A 548 -4.26 14.19 -19.37
N MET A 549 -3.45 13.15 -19.25
CA MET A 549 -2.77 12.48 -20.38
C MET A 549 -3.66 11.43 -21.04
N HIS A 550 -4.97 11.71 -21.11
CA HIS A 550 -5.97 10.84 -21.70
C HIS A 550 -6.69 11.55 -22.84
N SER A 551 -6.82 10.86 -23.97
CA SER A 551 -7.61 11.29 -25.13
C SER A 551 -8.44 10.10 -25.65
N ARG A 552 -9.40 10.37 -26.56
CA ARG A 552 -10.25 9.34 -27.18
C ARG A 552 -9.47 8.19 -27.85
N HIS A 553 -8.19 8.40 -28.18
CA HIS A 553 -7.37 7.44 -28.93
C HIS A 553 -6.06 7.04 -28.24
N THR A 554 -5.72 7.63 -27.09
CA THR A 554 -4.44 7.37 -26.40
C THR A 554 -4.55 7.68 -24.90
N SER A 555 -4.13 6.73 -24.06
CA SER A 555 -4.00 6.90 -22.61
C SER A 555 -2.57 6.61 -22.20
N ILE A 556 -1.88 7.58 -21.61
CA ILE A 556 -0.55 7.36 -21.01
C ILE A 556 -0.74 7.18 -19.50
N TYR A 557 -0.30 6.03 -18.98
CA TYR A 557 -0.35 5.67 -17.57
C TYR A 557 0.96 5.00 -17.15
N GLY A 558 1.17 4.75 -15.85
CA GLY A 558 2.46 4.35 -15.25
C GLY A 558 3.38 3.48 -16.14
N SER A 559 2.87 2.34 -16.63
CA SER A 559 3.64 1.36 -17.42
C SER A 559 3.86 1.72 -18.89
N THR A 560 3.18 2.75 -19.43
CA THR A 560 3.32 3.22 -20.81
C THR A 560 3.98 4.59 -20.93
N GLY A 561 4.09 5.35 -19.83
CA GLY A 561 4.73 6.66 -19.79
C GLY A 561 6.15 6.65 -19.23
N ALA A 562 6.28 6.49 -17.91
CA ALA A 562 7.57 6.63 -17.21
C ALA A 562 8.42 5.36 -17.22
N LEU A 563 7.78 4.19 -17.35
CA LEU A 563 8.46 2.90 -17.34
C LEU A 563 9.50 2.75 -18.48
N PRO A 564 9.21 3.12 -19.75
CA PRO A 564 10.22 3.06 -20.82
C PRO A 564 11.43 3.97 -20.56
N LEU A 565 11.20 5.20 -20.09
CA LEU A 565 12.29 6.15 -19.75
C LEU A 565 13.21 5.58 -18.67
N TRP A 566 12.62 4.92 -17.68
CA TRP A 566 13.37 4.22 -16.65
C TRP A 566 14.17 3.05 -17.23
N ALA A 567 13.55 2.19 -18.05
CA ALA A 567 14.18 1.01 -18.62
C ALA A 567 15.37 1.36 -19.53
N GLU A 568 15.21 2.40 -20.36
CA GLU A 568 16.30 2.93 -21.21
C GLU A 568 17.46 3.46 -20.35
N THR A 569 17.15 4.20 -19.28
CA THR A 569 18.18 4.71 -18.37
C THR A 569 18.91 3.58 -17.65
N ALA A 570 18.17 2.58 -17.15
CA ALA A 570 18.73 1.41 -16.49
C ALA A 570 19.63 0.60 -17.44
N ASN A 571 19.20 0.40 -18.69
CA ASN A 571 20.01 -0.25 -19.73
C ASN A 571 21.27 0.57 -20.08
N GLY A 572 21.17 1.90 -20.12
CA GLY A 572 22.32 2.79 -20.32
C GLY A 572 23.36 2.64 -19.21
N ILE A 573 22.93 2.51 -17.95
CA ILE A 573 23.82 2.26 -16.81
C ILE A 573 24.43 0.85 -16.90
N ALA A 574 23.59 -0.18 -17.06
CA ALA A 574 23.99 -1.59 -17.09
C ALA A 574 24.98 -1.92 -18.23
N ASN A 575 24.89 -1.21 -19.36
CA ASN A 575 25.75 -1.41 -20.52
C ASN A 575 26.89 -0.38 -20.63
N ALA A 576 27.07 0.49 -19.64
CA ALA A 576 28.24 1.35 -19.57
C ALA A 576 29.52 0.52 -19.41
N SER A 577 30.63 0.94 -20.02
CA SER A 577 31.87 0.15 -20.04
C SER A 577 32.39 -0.16 -18.63
N TRP A 578 32.26 0.78 -17.69
CA TRP A 578 32.68 0.59 -16.29
C TRP A 578 31.80 -0.42 -15.54
N TYR A 579 30.50 -0.50 -15.87
CA TYR A 579 29.59 -1.46 -15.25
C TYR A 579 29.90 -2.87 -15.78
N ARG A 580 29.97 -3.02 -17.11
CA ARG A 580 30.25 -4.29 -17.77
C ARG A 580 31.59 -4.91 -17.39
N LYS A 581 32.65 -4.10 -17.29
CA LYS A 581 33.99 -4.56 -16.86
C LYS A 581 34.02 -5.05 -15.42
N SER A 582 33.04 -4.66 -14.62
CA SER A 582 32.97 -5.03 -13.21
C SER A 582 32.07 -6.24 -12.95
N LEU A 583 31.33 -6.71 -13.96
CA LEU A 583 30.50 -7.92 -13.90
C LEU A 583 31.32 -9.17 -14.23
N GLN A 584 31.14 -10.23 -13.44
CA GLN A 584 31.59 -11.57 -13.78
C GLN A 584 30.39 -12.46 -14.16
N PRO A 585 30.58 -13.47 -15.03
CA PRO A 585 29.54 -14.47 -15.32
C PRO A 585 29.02 -15.21 -14.07
N ALA A 586 29.84 -15.35 -13.04
CA ALA A 586 29.48 -15.98 -11.77
C ALA A 586 28.46 -15.15 -10.97
N ASP A 587 28.55 -13.81 -11.00
CA ASP A 587 27.66 -12.88 -10.28
C ASP A 587 26.19 -12.99 -10.73
N LEU A 588 25.96 -13.65 -11.86
CA LEU A 588 24.66 -13.82 -12.50
C LEU A 588 24.16 -15.27 -12.45
N ALA A 589 24.98 -16.20 -11.94
CA ALA A 589 24.61 -17.60 -11.73
C ALA A 589 23.77 -17.82 -10.46
N PHE A 590 23.65 -16.78 -9.63
CA PHE A 590 23.08 -16.82 -8.30
C PHE A 590 21.69 -16.17 -8.25
N GLY A 591 20.83 -16.69 -7.37
CA GLY A 591 19.45 -16.23 -7.24
C GLY A 591 19.34 -14.91 -6.48
N THR A 592 18.11 -14.44 -6.31
CA THR A 592 17.80 -13.29 -5.43
C THR A 592 18.41 -13.35 -4.02
N PRO A 593 18.53 -14.53 -3.35
CA PRO A 593 19.05 -14.60 -1.98
C PRO A 593 20.46 -14.04 -1.83
N GLU A 594 21.40 -14.33 -2.75
CA GLU A 594 22.78 -13.88 -2.58
C GLU A 594 22.91 -12.34 -2.60
N LEU A 595 22.09 -11.64 -3.40
CA LEU A 595 22.05 -10.16 -3.46
C LEU A 595 21.51 -9.50 -2.20
N LEU A 596 20.74 -10.24 -1.40
CA LEU A 596 20.16 -9.77 -0.15
C LEU A 596 21.19 -9.81 1.00
N GLY A 597 22.39 -10.35 0.75
CA GLY A 597 23.49 -10.36 1.71
C GLY A 597 23.19 -11.22 2.94
N GLU A 598 23.56 -10.76 4.12
CA GLU A 598 23.44 -11.54 5.37
C GLU A 598 22.01 -11.97 5.72
N CYS A 599 20.98 -11.24 5.25
CA CYS A 599 19.58 -11.60 5.53
C CYS A 599 19.13 -12.86 4.75
N ALA A 600 19.84 -13.24 3.69
CA ALA A 600 19.54 -14.43 2.88
C ALA A 600 19.42 -15.71 3.73
N ASN A 601 20.30 -15.84 4.73
CA ASN A 601 20.36 -17.01 5.61
C ASN A 601 19.14 -17.15 6.54
N GLN A 602 18.36 -16.09 6.69
CA GLN A 602 17.17 -16.03 7.54
C GLN A 602 15.87 -16.14 6.73
N LEU A 603 15.96 -16.14 5.39
CA LEU A 603 14.81 -16.24 4.51
C LEU A 603 14.53 -17.70 4.15
N LYS A 604 13.24 -18.04 4.13
CA LYS A 604 12.71 -19.34 3.69
C LYS A 604 11.99 -19.15 2.36
N GLU A 605 12.08 -20.16 1.51
CA GLU A 605 11.32 -20.21 0.27
C GLU A 605 9.89 -20.69 0.54
N VAL A 606 8.90 -19.97 0.03
CA VAL A 606 7.48 -20.33 0.12
C VAL A 606 6.83 -20.20 -1.24
N PHE A 607 5.98 -21.16 -1.59
CA PHE A 607 5.13 -21.08 -2.77
C PHE A 607 3.79 -20.43 -2.42
N VAL A 608 3.41 -19.44 -3.22
CA VAL A 608 2.16 -18.70 -3.07
C VAL A 608 1.33 -18.73 -4.34
N LYS A 609 0.02 -18.55 -4.20
CA LYS A 609 -0.91 -18.48 -5.35
C LYS A 609 -0.62 -17.23 -6.18
N ARG A 610 -0.53 -17.38 -7.51
CA ARG A 610 -0.24 -16.26 -8.44
C ARG A 610 -1.27 -15.12 -8.37
N VAL A 611 -2.52 -15.40 -8.02
CA VAL A 611 -3.60 -14.41 -7.97
C VAL A 611 -3.63 -13.66 -6.63
N SER A 612 -3.60 -14.37 -5.50
CA SER A 612 -3.79 -13.76 -4.17
C SER A 612 -2.50 -13.54 -3.38
N GLY A 613 -1.42 -14.24 -3.73
CA GLY A 613 -0.16 -14.20 -2.96
C GLY A 613 -0.22 -14.91 -1.61
N LEU A 614 -1.30 -15.65 -1.34
CA LEU A 614 -1.45 -16.44 -0.12
C LEU A 614 -0.66 -17.74 -0.22
N PRO A 615 -0.08 -18.24 0.90
CA PRO A 615 0.63 -19.50 0.93
C PRO A 615 -0.28 -20.68 0.57
N LEU A 616 0.29 -21.70 -0.06
CA LEU A 616 -0.41 -22.97 -0.30
C LEU A 616 -0.62 -23.71 1.02
N LYS A 617 -1.70 -24.49 1.12
CA LYS A 617 -1.91 -25.38 2.28
C LYS A 617 -0.84 -26.48 2.28
N LEU A 618 -0.47 -26.98 3.46
CA LEU A 618 0.57 -28.00 3.66
C LEU A 618 0.37 -29.26 2.81
N GLU A 619 -0.89 -29.65 2.51
CA GLU A 619 -1.20 -30.81 1.66
C GLU A 619 -0.92 -30.57 0.16
N GLU A 620 -0.62 -29.33 -0.24
CA GLU A 620 -0.38 -28.93 -1.63
C GLU A 620 1.08 -28.52 -1.92
N SER A 621 1.99 -28.63 -0.93
CA SER A 621 3.32 -28.01 -0.97
C SER A 621 4.42 -28.81 -1.68
N ASP A 622 4.16 -30.06 -2.07
CA ASP A 622 5.23 -30.99 -2.44
C ASP A 622 5.71 -30.89 -3.92
N ALA A 623 5.10 -30.03 -4.74
CA ALA A 623 5.59 -29.76 -6.09
C ALA A 623 5.19 -28.37 -6.64
N PRO A 624 6.05 -27.72 -7.46
CA PRO A 624 5.70 -26.49 -8.16
C PRO A 624 4.53 -26.72 -9.12
N LYS A 625 3.38 -26.09 -8.84
CA LYS A 625 2.22 -26.07 -9.74
C LYS A 625 2.35 -24.89 -10.74
N PRO A 626 1.74 -24.96 -11.95
CA PRO A 626 1.84 -23.90 -12.96
C PRO A 626 1.41 -22.50 -12.46
N ASP A 627 0.47 -22.47 -11.52
CA ASP A 627 -0.16 -21.24 -11.00
C ASP A 627 0.45 -20.73 -9.70
N THR A 628 1.67 -21.18 -9.35
CA THR A 628 2.36 -20.75 -8.14
C THR A 628 3.57 -19.89 -8.46
N VAL A 629 3.92 -19.04 -7.50
CA VAL A 629 5.10 -18.19 -7.54
C VAL A 629 5.92 -18.46 -6.29
N LYS A 630 7.24 -18.53 -6.46
CA LYS A 630 8.19 -18.65 -5.35
C LYS A 630 8.54 -17.28 -4.80
N ILE A 631 8.42 -17.10 -3.49
CA ILE A 631 8.84 -15.89 -2.79
C ILE A 631 9.71 -16.20 -1.57
N TYR A 632 10.46 -15.19 -1.12
CA TYR A 632 11.31 -15.27 0.06
C TYR A 632 10.65 -14.60 1.27
N TRP A 633 10.68 -15.27 2.42
CA TRP A 633 9.92 -14.88 3.60
C TRP A 633 10.65 -15.19 4.90
N ASN A 634 10.32 -14.48 5.99
CA ASN A 634 10.79 -14.77 7.35
C ASN A 634 9.58 -14.94 8.30
N THR A 635 9.64 -15.92 9.20
CA THR A 635 8.65 -16.17 10.27
C THR A 635 8.58 -15.07 11.34
N GLU A 636 9.66 -14.32 11.54
CA GLU A 636 9.77 -13.35 12.64
C GLU A 636 8.86 -12.13 12.40
N ARG A 637 8.20 -11.69 13.47
CA ARG A 637 7.43 -10.45 13.53
C ARG A 637 8.19 -9.46 14.39
N LEU A 638 8.83 -8.50 13.74
CA LEU A 638 9.72 -7.55 14.41
C LEU A 638 8.93 -6.33 14.89
N PHE A 639 9.29 -5.85 16.09
CA PHE A 639 8.86 -4.54 16.59
C PHE A 639 10.07 -3.62 16.65
N GLU A 640 10.29 -2.90 15.57
CA GLU A 640 11.46 -2.05 15.33
C GLU A 640 11.00 -0.66 14.89
N PRO A 641 10.18 0.05 15.71
CA PRO A 641 9.77 1.39 15.36
C PRO A 641 11.00 2.30 15.31
N LEU A 642 10.95 3.34 14.49
CA LEU A 642 12.00 4.35 14.45
C LEU A 642 12.29 4.91 15.85
N GLU A 643 13.56 5.18 16.13
CA GLU A 643 13.93 5.97 17.31
C GLU A 643 13.45 7.42 17.13
N GLU A 644 13.34 8.16 18.23
CA GLU A 644 13.06 9.59 18.18
C GLU A 644 14.18 10.26 17.37
N LEU A 645 13.83 10.82 16.22
CA LEU A 645 14.72 11.64 15.42
C LEU A 645 15.10 12.81 16.32
N ALA A 646 16.40 13.02 16.52
CA ALA A 646 16.88 14.27 17.10
C ALA A 646 16.23 15.42 16.32
N GLN A 647 15.42 16.22 17.01
CA GLN A 647 14.61 17.28 16.42
C GLN A 647 15.45 18.34 15.74
#